data_AF-A0A6L9ZTN9-F1
#
_entry.id   AF-A0A6L9ZTN9-F1
#
_cell.length_a   1.000
_cell.length_b   1.000
_cell.length_c   1.000
_cell.angle_alpha   90.00
_cell.angle_beta   90.00
_cell.angle_gamma   90.00
#
_symmetry.space_group_name_H-M   'P 1'
#
loop_
_entity.id
_entity.type
_entity.pdbx_description
1 polymer ?
#
loop_
_entity_poly.entity_id
_entity_poly.type
_entity_poly.pdbx_seq_one_letter_code
_entity_poly.pdbx_strand_id
1 'polypeptide(L)'
;MQPGFMCLESGLTRSKNSVNVAIKNLIDFGISVTCFWCFGFALMFGVSAAGIIGHSNFFLGKNLPPFNVVFFLFQAMFCGTATTIVSGAVAERMKFTSYLFISSLVSGFIYPIFGHWAWNGVETGALTGWLGKLGFVDFAGSSVVHSIGGWVSLAALLVIGPRSGRFPPDRPPEKIHGSNLPLSVLGAMLIWFGWFGFNGGSILELNEQVLGITVNTVLASVAGMVVTLGIGWYLTGIASIELLINGTIAGLVAITASCHAVTTEFTILIGAIGGIVCISVEILLEKIQIDDAVGAVPIHLGGGIWGTLAVAFFGNREILGTGLSFAQQLTVQLLGVLTAFLLGFALVYPILLIINKFFPLRVSAADEYIGLNVSEHQAKTEILELFQVMDYQARTQDLSLRVPIQPFTEVGQIAHRYNQVMDALEEVTARNDAIIKVATDAIITFTKPELEIISVNPSTEVIFGYKNQDLVGMPIYQIIDFTINPLTMEKMDSYDLLMAVEKFAEKPLPLWINSDLIFSATEEITDAYYLFDFHDIKPENWHSDFPSFLHLLGEKLTDSQIESNLGKKINKKTSYYIEQVISKIADMGNIYGLVGIKEDGSLFPMEIAVGEAKFNQKNFYIGTFRDITDRKESEIKLRENEQRFRSLSRATFEGIIIHEQEKIMDTNIAAANMFGYELSEMVGMNGWELIAPEYHDLVVEKMTSGSEKAYEVIGVRKDGSTFPLEVESKVFLYRGNQNGVAALRDITERKLAEAALRESEERFRAVMEQAADAFIIHDLAGKIIDVNESTCKSLGYSRQELLNLYIEDIEENFAYQEFPKKWKNLIPGIPITIEGIHRRKDHKTFPIEVRLGLLKAGNGKLILALCRDITERKKAETALLLEREKSEKLLLNILPKPIADRLKEGDSTIAEGFTEVTVLFADLVGFTELAGRATPERLVYWLNEIFSRFDLLAEKYGLEKIKTIGDAYMVVGGLPEPMANHAEAIALMAIDMLEEVSHFADQQKQDFNIRIGINTGPVVAGVIGRKKFIYDLWGDTVNIASRMESQGIPGLIQVTEETYQILQHKFLFVERGLINIKGKGYMMAYLLQGKKELY
;
A
#
# COMPACT_ATOMS: atom_id res chain seq x y z
N MET A 1 -11.80 -31.56 -19.35
CA MET A 1 -12.76 -31.11 -18.31
C MET A 1 -12.07 -30.50 -17.10
N GLN A 2 -11.00 -31.11 -16.57
CA GLN A 2 -10.29 -30.60 -15.38
C GLN A 2 -9.90 -29.11 -15.40
N PRO A 3 -9.26 -28.55 -16.45
CA PRO A 3 -9.03 -27.11 -16.53
C PRO A 3 -10.31 -26.28 -16.52
N GLY A 4 -11.41 -26.85 -16.99
CA GLY A 4 -12.73 -26.22 -16.96
C GLY A 4 -13.29 -26.10 -15.53
N PHE A 5 -13.17 -27.14 -14.70
CA PHE A 5 -13.51 -27.06 -13.26
C PHE A 5 -12.65 -26.02 -12.56
N MET A 6 -11.33 -26.05 -12.78
CA MET A 6 -10.41 -25.06 -12.21
C MET A 6 -10.85 -23.62 -12.53
N CYS A 7 -11.13 -23.31 -13.80
CA CYS A 7 -11.60 -21.99 -14.22
C CYS A 7 -12.98 -21.63 -13.63
N LEU A 8 -13.92 -22.58 -13.65
CA LEU A 8 -15.27 -22.41 -13.11
C LEU A 8 -15.24 -22.05 -11.63
N GLU A 9 -14.60 -22.90 -10.83
CA GLU A 9 -14.51 -22.77 -9.38
C GLU A 9 -13.70 -21.55 -8.96
N SER A 10 -12.57 -21.28 -9.61
CA SER A 10 -11.74 -20.12 -9.28
C SER A 10 -12.46 -18.80 -9.57
N GLY A 11 -13.29 -18.77 -10.62
CA GLY A 11 -14.07 -17.59 -10.97
C GLY A 11 -15.33 -17.39 -10.11
N LEU A 12 -15.97 -18.47 -9.64
CA LEU A 12 -17.17 -18.42 -8.79
C LEU A 12 -16.85 -18.23 -7.30
N THR A 13 -15.59 -18.37 -6.91
CA THR A 13 -15.13 -18.12 -5.53
C THR A 13 -14.53 -16.73 -5.38
N ARG A 14 -14.45 -16.24 -4.13
CA ARG A 14 -13.82 -14.95 -3.82
C ARG A 14 -12.32 -14.96 -4.17
N SER A 15 -11.79 -13.82 -4.59
CA SER A 15 -10.40 -13.67 -5.09
C SER A 15 -9.35 -14.11 -4.07
N LYS A 16 -9.63 -13.93 -2.77
CA LYS A 16 -8.78 -14.38 -1.65
C LYS A 16 -8.63 -15.92 -1.54
N ASN A 17 -9.34 -16.69 -2.36
CA ASN A 17 -9.33 -18.15 -2.36
C ASN A 17 -9.00 -18.78 -3.73
N SER A 18 -8.81 -17.99 -4.77
CA SER A 18 -8.62 -18.48 -6.16
C SER A 18 -7.39 -19.38 -6.34
N VAL A 19 -6.26 -19.07 -5.71
CA VAL A 19 -5.03 -19.89 -5.75
C VAL A 19 -5.26 -21.22 -5.06
N ASN A 20 -5.91 -21.20 -3.90
CA ASN A 20 -6.24 -22.42 -3.16
C ASN A 20 -7.13 -23.36 -4.01
N VAL A 21 -8.14 -22.83 -4.68
CA VAL A 21 -9.03 -23.58 -5.57
C VAL A 21 -8.28 -24.14 -6.78
N ALA A 22 -7.43 -23.33 -7.40
CA ALA A 22 -6.64 -23.77 -8.56
C ALA A 22 -5.69 -24.93 -8.21
N ILE A 23 -4.99 -24.84 -7.07
CA ILE A 23 -4.10 -25.92 -6.59
C ILE A 23 -4.92 -27.17 -6.24
N LYS A 24 -6.09 -27.04 -5.62
CA LYS A 24 -6.99 -28.17 -5.33
C LYS A 24 -7.37 -28.94 -6.60
N ASN A 25 -7.76 -28.25 -7.66
CA ASN A 25 -8.09 -28.88 -8.94
C ASN A 25 -6.89 -29.60 -9.57
N LEU A 26 -5.69 -29.01 -9.50
CA LEU A 26 -4.50 -29.65 -10.05
C LEU A 26 -4.06 -30.89 -9.26
N ILE A 27 -4.05 -30.78 -7.92
CA ILE A 27 -3.61 -31.88 -7.04
C ILE A 27 -4.64 -33.00 -6.99
N ASP A 28 -5.95 -32.69 -7.07
CA ASP A 28 -6.99 -33.71 -7.10
C ASP A 28 -6.81 -34.64 -8.29
N PHE A 29 -6.38 -34.12 -9.43
CA PHE A 29 -6.15 -34.89 -10.63
C PHE A 29 -4.98 -35.84 -10.42
N GLY A 30 -3.87 -35.33 -9.85
CA GLY A 30 -2.70 -36.14 -9.50
C GLY A 30 -3.04 -37.26 -8.50
N ILE A 31 -3.76 -36.93 -7.43
CA ILE A 31 -4.21 -37.89 -6.41
C ILE A 31 -5.15 -38.93 -7.02
N SER A 32 -6.12 -38.49 -7.82
CA SER A 32 -7.12 -39.36 -8.42
C SER A 32 -6.48 -40.36 -9.36
N VAL A 33 -5.64 -39.90 -10.28
CA VAL A 33 -4.91 -40.77 -11.20
C VAL A 33 -4.00 -41.73 -10.44
N THR A 34 -3.33 -41.27 -9.38
CA THR A 34 -2.44 -42.12 -8.56
C THR A 34 -3.21 -43.20 -7.80
N CYS A 35 -4.27 -42.84 -7.07
CA CYS A 35 -5.08 -43.80 -6.32
C CYS A 35 -5.77 -44.80 -7.27
N PHE A 36 -6.27 -44.29 -8.41
CA PHE A 36 -6.89 -45.12 -9.43
C PHE A 36 -5.88 -46.08 -10.07
N TRP A 37 -4.67 -45.64 -10.36
CA TRP A 37 -3.60 -46.51 -10.87
C TRP A 37 -3.14 -47.57 -9.85
N CYS A 38 -2.94 -47.18 -8.59
CA CYS A 38 -2.47 -48.09 -7.54
C CYS A 38 -3.47 -49.22 -7.27
N PHE A 39 -4.75 -48.87 -7.08
CA PHE A 39 -5.78 -49.84 -6.71
C PHE A 39 -7.18 -49.54 -7.24
N GLY A 40 -7.57 -48.28 -7.49
CA GLY A 40 -8.95 -47.98 -7.92
C GLY A 40 -9.36 -48.68 -9.22
N PHE A 41 -8.49 -48.74 -10.22
CA PHE A 41 -8.75 -49.48 -11.46
C PHE A 41 -8.91 -50.98 -11.20
N ALA A 42 -8.11 -51.55 -10.29
CA ALA A 42 -8.22 -52.94 -9.89
C ALA A 42 -9.56 -53.24 -9.21
N LEU A 43 -10.00 -52.36 -8.30
CA LEU A 43 -11.28 -52.49 -7.61
C LEU A 43 -12.46 -52.33 -8.58
N MET A 44 -12.34 -51.45 -9.58
CA MET A 44 -13.41 -51.14 -10.52
C MET A 44 -13.50 -52.14 -11.68
N PHE A 45 -12.40 -52.44 -12.37
CA PHE A 45 -12.34 -53.23 -13.60
C PHE A 45 -11.50 -54.51 -13.50
N GLY A 46 -10.97 -54.83 -12.31
CA GLY A 46 -10.36 -56.15 -12.07
C GLY A 46 -11.37 -57.28 -12.18
N VAL A 47 -10.87 -58.52 -12.15
CA VAL A 47 -11.70 -59.73 -12.12
C VAL A 47 -12.69 -59.61 -10.96
N SER A 48 -13.98 -59.72 -11.26
CA SER A 48 -15.02 -59.49 -10.27
C SER A 48 -15.16 -60.66 -9.30
N ALA A 49 -15.16 -60.34 -8.00
CA ALA A 49 -15.57 -61.25 -6.95
C ALA A 49 -17.08 -61.07 -6.68
N ALA A 50 -17.88 -62.02 -7.16
CA ALA A 50 -19.34 -62.06 -6.96
C ALA A 50 -20.11 -60.81 -7.42
N GLY A 51 -19.55 -59.99 -8.33
CA GLY A 51 -20.16 -58.74 -8.77
C GLY A 51 -19.97 -57.56 -7.81
N ILE A 52 -19.26 -57.74 -6.69
CA ILE A 52 -19.15 -56.77 -5.59
C ILE A 52 -17.88 -55.93 -5.68
N ILE A 53 -16.73 -56.53 -5.99
CA ILE A 53 -15.46 -55.82 -6.05
C ILE A 53 -14.45 -56.54 -6.95
N GLY A 54 -13.59 -55.78 -7.63
CA GLY A 54 -12.47 -56.32 -8.40
C GLY A 54 -11.26 -56.65 -7.52
N HIS A 55 -10.53 -57.73 -7.85
CA HIS A 55 -9.39 -58.20 -7.06
C HIS A 55 -8.13 -58.51 -7.88
N SER A 56 -8.02 -57.95 -9.08
CA SER A 56 -6.85 -58.11 -9.96
C SER A 56 -6.46 -56.78 -10.61
N ASN A 57 -5.26 -56.70 -11.20
CA ASN A 57 -4.73 -55.50 -11.87
C ASN A 57 -4.32 -54.34 -10.93
N PHE A 58 -3.91 -54.64 -9.70
CA PHE A 58 -3.27 -53.66 -8.82
C PHE A 58 -1.93 -53.19 -9.41
N PHE A 59 -1.58 -51.92 -9.21
CA PHE A 59 -0.35 -51.29 -9.71
C PHE A 59 -0.14 -51.58 -11.21
N LEU A 60 -1.04 -51.04 -12.02
CA LEU A 60 -1.13 -51.30 -13.46
C LEU A 60 0.26 -51.32 -14.14
N GLY A 61 0.70 -52.50 -14.61
CA GLY A 61 2.10 -52.77 -15.01
C GLY A 61 2.46 -52.40 -16.45
N LYS A 62 3.76 -52.53 -16.80
CA LYS A 62 4.36 -52.07 -18.09
C LYS A 62 3.95 -52.87 -19.35
N ASN A 63 3.37 -54.06 -19.22
CA ASN A 63 3.09 -54.97 -20.35
C ASN A 63 1.58 -55.20 -20.57
N LEU A 64 0.76 -54.15 -20.45
CA LEU A 64 -0.65 -54.26 -20.78
C LEU A 64 -0.92 -54.12 -22.28
N PRO A 65 -1.97 -54.79 -22.80
CA PRO A 65 -2.46 -54.53 -24.14
C PRO A 65 -2.77 -53.03 -24.33
N PRO A 66 -2.50 -52.45 -25.52
CA PRO A 66 -2.73 -51.02 -25.77
C PRO A 66 -4.13 -50.54 -25.41
N PHE A 67 -5.15 -51.36 -25.68
CA PHE A 67 -6.54 -51.05 -25.33
C PHE A 67 -6.73 -50.83 -23.82
N ASN A 68 -6.16 -51.69 -22.97
CA ASN A 68 -6.26 -51.54 -21.51
C ASN A 68 -5.59 -50.26 -21.00
N VAL A 69 -4.51 -49.81 -21.65
CA VAL A 69 -3.85 -48.54 -21.31
C VAL A 69 -4.75 -47.36 -21.66
N VAL A 70 -5.33 -47.35 -22.87
CA VAL A 70 -6.25 -46.29 -23.30
C VAL A 70 -7.52 -46.29 -22.45
N PHE A 71 -8.07 -47.47 -22.14
CA PHE A 71 -9.24 -47.63 -21.29
C PHE A 71 -8.97 -47.16 -19.86
N PHE A 72 -7.80 -47.50 -19.29
CA PHE A 72 -7.36 -46.95 -18.01
C PHE A 72 -7.30 -45.42 -18.06
N LEU A 73 -6.64 -44.83 -19.07
CA LEU A 73 -6.53 -43.37 -19.18
C LEU A 73 -7.90 -42.71 -19.29
N PHE A 74 -8.80 -43.29 -20.09
CA PHE A 74 -10.17 -42.81 -20.24
C PHE A 74 -10.92 -42.84 -18.91
N GLN A 75 -10.93 -43.97 -18.21
CA GLN A 75 -11.62 -44.13 -16.92
C GLN A 75 -10.97 -43.32 -15.79
N ALA A 76 -9.66 -43.09 -15.83
CA ALA A 76 -8.98 -42.22 -14.89
C ALA A 76 -9.48 -40.76 -15.00
N MET A 77 -9.89 -40.31 -16.19
CA MET A 77 -10.50 -38.97 -16.35
C MET A 77 -11.88 -38.88 -15.69
N PHE A 78 -12.66 -39.97 -15.70
CA PHE A 78 -13.97 -40.04 -15.04
C PHE A 78 -13.79 -40.05 -13.51
N CYS A 79 -12.82 -40.84 -13.02
CA CYS A 79 -12.43 -40.83 -11.61
C CYS A 79 -12.00 -39.43 -11.12
N GLY A 80 -11.17 -38.74 -11.90
CA GLY A 80 -10.78 -37.36 -11.61
C GLY A 80 -11.98 -36.41 -11.59
N THR A 81 -12.90 -36.57 -12.55
CA THR A 81 -14.13 -35.77 -12.62
C THR A 81 -15.03 -35.99 -11.40
N ALA A 82 -15.25 -37.24 -10.98
CA ALA A 82 -16.04 -37.54 -9.78
C ALA A 82 -15.44 -36.90 -8.51
N THR A 83 -14.11 -36.86 -8.45
CA THR A 83 -13.36 -36.32 -7.32
C THR A 83 -13.37 -34.79 -7.29
N THR A 84 -13.18 -34.13 -8.44
CA THR A 84 -13.10 -32.67 -8.53
C THR A 84 -14.43 -31.98 -8.23
N ILE A 85 -15.58 -32.65 -8.48
CA ILE A 85 -16.92 -32.16 -8.09
C ILE A 85 -16.99 -31.76 -6.60
N VAL A 86 -16.22 -32.43 -5.74
CA VAL A 86 -16.16 -32.12 -4.31
C VAL A 86 -15.39 -30.81 -4.04
N SER A 87 -14.36 -30.49 -4.84
CA SER A 87 -13.55 -29.27 -4.70
C SER A 87 -14.41 -28.02 -4.71
N GLY A 88 -15.21 -27.86 -5.78
CA GLY A 88 -16.07 -26.70 -5.97
C GLY A 88 -17.07 -26.54 -4.85
N ALA A 89 -17.72 -27.62 -4.40
CA ALA A 89 -18.71 -27.56 -3.33
C ALA A 89 -18.11 -27.04 -2.01
N VAL A 90 -16.91 -27.52 -1.65
CA VAL A 90 -16.26 -27.28 -0.35
C VAL A 90 -15.27 -26.11 -0.35
N ALA A 91 -15.17 -25.36 -1.45
CA ALA A 91 -14.27 -24.24 -1.64
C ALA A 91 -14.38 -23.16 -0.53
N GLU A 92 -13.30 -22.40 -0.33
CA GLU A 92 -13.18 -21.28 0.63
C GLU A 92 -13.14 -21.60 2.13
N ARG A 93 -13.56 -22.78 2.59
CA ARG A 93 -13.54 -23.10 4.04
C ARG A 93 -13.07 -24.50 4.43
N MET A 94 -12.96 -25.44 3.49
CA MET A 94 -12.32 -26.73 3.78
C MET A 94 -10.80 -26.60 3.71
N LYS A 95 -10.11 -27.16 4.73
CA LYS A 95 -8.65 -27.27 4.76
C LYS A 95 -8.12 -28.04 3.56
N PHE A 96 -6.99 -27.62 3.03
CA PHE A 96 -6.31 -28.27 1.92
C PHE A 96 -6.01 -29.74 2.21
N THR A 97 -5.43 -30.05 3.37
CA THR A 97 -5.10 -31.44 3.78
C THR A 97 -6.34 -32.33 3.90
N SER A 98 -7.42 -31.80 4.46
CA SER A 98 -8.71 -32.47 4.55
C SER A 98 -9.29 -32.77 3.18
N TYR A 99 -9.12 -31.85 2.23
CA TYR A 99 -9.52 -32.06 0.84
C TYR A 99 -8.70 -33.20 0.19
N LEU A 100 -7.38 -33.26 0.37
CA LEU A 100 -6.55 -34.37 -0.15
C LEU A 100 -7.02 -35.74 0.35
N PHE A 101 -7.41 -35.82 1.62
CA PHE A 101 -7.98 -37.04 2.20
C PHE A 101 -9.29 -37.43 1.50
N ILE A 102 -10.22 -36.49 1.34
CA ILE A 102 -11.49 -36.76 0.65
C ILE A 102 -11.24 -37.17 -0.80
N SER A 103 -10.33 -36.50 -1.50
CA SER A 103 -9.97 -36.86 -2.87
C SER A 103 -9.42 -38.27 -2.97
N SER A 104 -8.59 -38.69 -2.01
CA SER A 104 -8.06 -40.06 -1.94
C SER A 104 -9.16 -41.08 -1.61
N LEU A 105 -10.10 -40.73 -0.72
CA LEU A 105 -11.23 -41.58 -0.35
C LEU A 105 -12.16 -41.81 -1.55
N VAL A 106 -12.51 -40.75 -2.27
CA VAL A 106 -13.38 -40.82 -3.45
C VAL A 106 -12.73 -41.62 -4.56
N SER A 107 -11.54 -41.21 -5.01
CA SER A 107 -10.85 -41.83 -6.14
C SER A 107 -10.35 -43.24 -5.87
N GLY A 108 -10.01 -43.54 -4.61
CA GLY A 108 -9.50 -44.84 -4.21
C GLY A 108 -10.57 -45.89 -3.90
N PHE A 109 -11.71 -45.48 -3.33
CA PHE A 109 -12.69 -46.42 -2.79
C PHE A 109 -14.11 -46.16 -3.26
N ILE A 110 -14.67 -44.97 -3.00
CA ILE A 110 -16.10 -44.71 -3.22
C ILE A 110 -16.46 -44.81 -4.71
N TYR A 111 -15.71 -44.11 -5.57
CA TYR A 111 -15.94 -44.13 -7.02
C TYR A 111 -15.68 -45.53 -7.62
N PRO A 112 -14.52 -46.19 -7.37
CA PRO A 112 -14.26 -47.52 -7.91
C PRO A 112 -15.26 -48.60 -7.50
N ILE A 113 -15.74 -48.58 -6.25
CA ILE A 113 -16.68 -49.59 -5.75
C ILE A 113 -18.03 -49.45 -6.45
N PHE A 114 -18.59 -48.25 -6.54
CA PHE A 114 -19.85 -48.05 -7.26
C PHE A 114 -19.67 -48.30 -8.77
N GLY A 115 -18.55 -47.83 -9.33
CA GLY A 115 -18.16 -48.11 -10.70
C GLY A 115 -18.06 -49.61 -10.99
N HIS A 116 -17.58 -50.42 -10.05
CA HIS A 116 -17.56 -51.88 -10.18
C HIS A 116 -18.98 -52.44 -10.32
N TRP A 117 -19.89 -51.99 -9.46
CA TRP A 117 -21.26 -52.47 -9.45
C TRP A 117 -21.98 -52.15 -10.76
N ALA A 118 -21.76 -50.96 -11.32
CA ALA A 118 -22.42 -50.48 -12.53
C ALA A 118 -21.73 -50.92 -13.83
N TRP A 119 -20.40 -50.86 -13.92
CA TRP A 119 -19.66 -50.90 -15.19
C TRP A 119 -18.62 -52.01 -15.31
N ASN A 120 -18.36 -52.82 -14.29
CA ASN A 120 -17.38 -53.89 -14.45
C ASN A 120 -17.80 -54.85 -15.59
N GLY A 121 -16.92 -55.08 -16.57
CA GLY A 121 -17.17 -55.91 -17.75
C GLY A 121 -17.74 -55.14 -18.95
N VAL A 122 -17.88 -53.81 -18.87
CA VAL A 122 -18.29 -52.95 -19.99
C VAL A 122 -17.30 -53.04 -21.16
N GLU A 123 -16.01 -53.19 -20.86
CA GLU A 123 -14.92 -53.28 -21.83
C GLU A 123 -14.95 -54.59 -22.64
N THR A 124 -15.65 -55.61 -22.16
CA THR A 124 -15.86 -56.89 -22.85
C THR A 124 -17.30 -57.05 -23.36
N GLY A 125 -18.17 -56.06 -23.15
CA GLY A 125 -19.60 -56.12 -23.45
C GLY A 125 -20.41 -57.09 -22.58
N ALA A 126 -19.83 -57.61 -21.49
CA ALA A 126 -20.42 -58.62 -20.63
C ALA A 126 -20.35 -58.15 -19.18
N LEU A 127 -21.40 -57.44 -18.73
CA LEU A 127 -21.44 -56.87 -17.38
C LEU A 127 -21.32 -57.96 -16.32
N THR A 128 -20.37 -57.78 -15.40
CA THR A 128 -20.17 -58.70 -14.28
C THR A 128 -20.50 -58.10 -12.92
N GLY A 129 -20.49 -56.76 -12.81
CA GLY A 129 -20.99 -56.02 -11.65
C GLY A 129 -22.47 -56.33 -11.38
N TRP A 130 -22.84 -56.45 -10.10
CA TRP A 130 -24.18 -56.91 -9.73
C TRP A 130 -25.30 -55.97 -10.19
N LEU A 131 -25.07 -54.66 -10.13
CA LEU A 131 -26.07 -53.65 -10.47
C LEU A 131 -26.25 -53.56 -11.99
N GLY A 132 -25.14 -53.55 -12.74
CA GLY A 132 -25.17 -53.62 -14.21
C GLY A 132 -25.84 -54.91 -14.71
N LYS A 133 -25.56 -56.07 -14.09
CA LYS A 133 -26.23 -57.35 -14.39
C LYS A 133 -27.74 -57.34 -14.19
N LEU A 134 -28.23 -56.56 -13.22
CA LEU A 134 -29.67 -56.38 -13.01
C LEU A 134 -30.32 -55.51 -14.09
N GLY A 135 -29.54 -54.93 -15.01
CA GLY A 135 -30.03 -54.06 -16.07
C GLY A 135 -29.95 -52.57 -15.73
N PHE A 136 -29.14 -52.17 -14.75
CA PHE A 136 -28.90 -50.75 -14.48
C PHE A 136 -28.14 -50.12 -15.64
N VAL A 137 -28.68 -49.04 -16.18
CA VAL A 137 -28.06 -48.30 -17.27
C VAL A 137 -27.65 -46.93 -16.80
N ASP A 138 -26.36 -46.65 -16.93
CA ASP A 138 -25.78 -45.34 -16.74
C ASP A 138 -24.65 -45.21 -17.76
N PHE A 139 -24.96 -44.70 -18.95
CA PHE A 139 -24.06 -44.82 -20.11
C PHE A 139 -22.69 -44.17 -19.91
N ALA A 140 -22.67 -42.91 -19.46
CA ALA A 140 -21.44 -42.16 -19.24
C ALA A 140 -21.30 -41.64 -17.80
N GLY A 141 -22.23 -41.91 -16.87
CA GLY A 141 -22.02 -41.65 -15.45
C GLY A 141 -22.83 -40.52 -14.81
N SER A 142 -24.13 -40.37 -15.10
CA SER A 142 -25.00 -39.50 -14.30
C SER A 142 -25.06 -39.95 -12.84
N SER A 143 -24.99 -41.26 -12.59
CA SER A 143 -24.85 -41.81 -11.24
C SER A 143 -23.38 -42.03 -10.86
N VAL A 144 -22.63 -42.80 -11.67
CA VAL A 144 -21.28 -43.26 -11.34
C VAL A 144 -20.30 -42.12 -11.10
N VAL A 145 -20.39 -41.04 -11.87
CA VAL A 145 -19.53 -39.86 -11.72
C VAL A 145 -20.25 -38.76 -10.96
N HIS A 146 -21.37 -38.27 -11.51
CA HIS A 146 -21.99 -37.04 -11.02
C HIS A 146 -22.74 -37.23 -9.71
N SER A 147 -23.61 -38.24 -9.59
CA SER A 147 -24.32 -38.46 -8.32
C SER A 147 -23.39 -38.88 -7.20
N ILE A 148 -22.39 -39.73 -7.45
CA ILE A 148 -21.38 -40.09 -6.43
C ILE A 148 -20.63 -38.84 -5.95
N GLY A 149 -20.09 -38.03 -6.87
CA GLY A 149 -19.44 -36.77 -6.51
C GLY A 149 -20.37 -35.84 -5.73
N GLY A 150 -21.62 -35.70 -6.19
CA GLY A 150 -22.63 -34.85 -5.55
C GLY A 150 -23.07 -35.33 -4.15
N TRP A 151 -23.21 -36.64 -3.93
CA TRP A 151 -23.52 -37.22 -2.62
C TRP A 151 -22.38 -36.99 -1.61
N VAL A 152 -21.14 -37.20 -2.06
CA VAL A 152 -19.95 -36.94 -1.22
C VAL A 152 -19.83 -35.45 -0.91
N SER A 153 -20.08 -34.58 -1.89
CA SER A 153 -20.16 -33.13 -1.68
C SER A 153 -21.19 -32.81 -0.60
N LEU A 154 -22.42 -33.31 -0.71
CA LEU A 154 -23.46 -33.06 0.29
C LEU A 154 -23.05 -33.53 1.70
N ALA A 155 -22.43 -34.71 1.81
CA ALA A 155 -21.89 -35.21 3.08
C ALA A 155 -20.84 -34.25 3.65
N ALA A 156 -19.89 -33.78 2.82
CA ALA A 156 -18.85 -32.84 3.24
C ALA A 156 -19.45 -31.48 3.67
N LEU A 157 -20.41 -30.94 2.90
CA LEU A 157 -21.10 -29.69 3.20
C LEU A 157 -21.78 -29.72 4.59
N LEU A 158 -22.45 -30.82 4.92
CA LEU A 158 -23.13 -30.98 6.21
C LEU A 158 -22.16 -31.07 7.39
N VAL A 159 -20.92 -31.52 7.18
CA VAL A 159 -19.90 -31.60 8.23
C VAL A 159 -19.18 -30.26 8.43
N ILE A 160 -18.83 -29.57 7.34
CA ILE A 160 -18.07 -28.31 7.42
C ILE A 160 -18.95 -27.07 7.66
N GLY A 161 -20.24 -27.13 7.31
CA GLY A 161 -21.18 -26.03 7.45
C GLY A 161 -20.99 -24.88 6.44
N PRO A 162 -21.80 -23.81 6.54
CA PRO A 162 -21.83 -22.74 5.56
C PRO A 162 -20.67 -21.74 5.67
N ARG A 163 -20.29 -21.05 4.59
CA ARG A 163 -19.26 -20.00 4.62
C ARG A 163 -19.69 -18.86 5.55
N SER A 164 -18.71 -18.29 6.24
CA SER A 164 -18.93 -17.16 7.15
C SER A 164 -19.57 -15.98 6.40
N GLY A 165 -20.70 -15.50 6.91
CA GLY A 165 -21.48 -14.40 6.32
C GLY A 165 -22.57 -14.82 5.32
N ARG A 166 -22.65 -16.09 4.89
CA ARG A 166 -23.68 -16.55 3.93
C ARG A 166 -25.09 -16.53 4.51
N PHE A 167 -25.24 -17.03 5.73
CA PHE A 167 -26.53 -17.14 6.45
C PHE A 167 -26.44 -16.45 7.82
N PRO A 168 -26.48 -15.11 7.85
CA PRO A 168 -26.52 -14.35 9.10
C PRO A 168 -27.84 -14.59 9.86
N PRO A 169 -27.84 -14.62 11.21
CA PRO A 169 -29.05 -14.90 11.99
C PRO A 169 -30.10 -13.78 11.92
N ASP A 170 -29.66 -12.53 11.73
CA ASP A 170 -30.51 -11.34 11.88
C ASP A 170 -30.99 -10.73 10.56
N ARG A 171 -30.58 -11.28 9.41
CA ARG A 171 -30.91 -10.75 8.07
C ARG A 171 -31.05 -11.88 7.05
N PRO A 172 -31.72 -11.67 5.91
CA PRO A 172 -31.88 -12.72 4.90
C PRO A 172 -30.53 -13.23 4.37
N PRO A 173 -30.49 -14.45 3.78
CA PRO A 173 -29.30 -15.00 3.16
C PRO A 173 -28.61 -14.01 2.22
N GLU A 174 -27.31 -13.81 2.38
CA GLU A 174 -26.52 -12.93 1.50
C GLU A 174 -25.75 -13.75 0.48
N LYS A 175 -25.88 -13.44 -0.80
CA LYS A 175 -25.17 -14.16 -1.85
C LYS A 175 -23.70 -13.76 -1.86
N ILE A 176 -22.81 -14.74 -1.86
CA ILE A 176 -21.37 -14.52 -2.04
C ILE A 176 -21.08 -14.53 -3.55
N HIS A 177 -20.64 -13.40 -4.08
CA HIS A 177 -20.34 -13.25 -5.50
C HIS A 177 -18.94 -13.76 -5.86
N GLY A 178 -18.83 -14.37 -7.04
CA GLY A 178 -17.57 -14.82 -7.62
C GLY A 178 -16.64 -13.67 -8.01
N SER A 179 -15.34 -13.94 -8.01
CA SER A 179 -14.31 -12.95 -8.34
C SER A 179 -14.13 -12.68 -9.83
N ASN A 180 -14.48 -13.64 -10.70
CA ASN A 180 -14.26 -13.51 -12.15
C ASN A 180 -15.26 -14.35 -12.96
N LEU A 181 -16.44 -13.79 -13.22
CA LEU A 181 -17.49 -14.46 -14.01
C LEU A 181 -17.06 -14.83 -15.44
N PRO A 182 -16.29 -14.00 -16.20
CA PRO A 182 -15.76 -14.42 -17.50
C PRO A 182 -14.90 -15.69 -17.43
N LEU A 183 -14.06 -15.83 -16.39
CA LEU A 183 -13.28 -17.05 -16.16
C LEU A 183 -14.20 -18.24 -15.89
N SER A 184 -15.28 -18.04 -15.14
CA SER A 184 -16.27 -19.10 -14.90
C SER A 184 -17.00 -19.54 -16.16
N VAL A 185 -17.37 -18.60 -17.03
CA VAL A 185 -17.97 -18.90 -18.33
C VAL A 185 -16.99 -19.69 -19.21
N LEU A 186 -15.71 -19.30 -19.25
CA LEU A 186 -14.67 -20.07 -19.94
C LEU A 186 -14.57 -21.50 -19.37
N GLY A 187 -14.63 -21.64 -18.04
CA GLY A 187 -14.67 -22.93 -17.37
C GLY A 187 -15.83 -23.81 -17.83
N ALA A 188 -17.04 -23.27 -17.85
CA ALA A 188 -18.24 -23.96 -18.33
C ALA A 188 -18.11 -24.40 -19.81
N MET A 189 -17.54 -23.54 -20.67
CA MET A 189 -17.30 -23.87 -22.08
C MET A 189 -16.28 -25.00 -22.25
N LEU A 190 -15.21 -25.02 -21.44
CA LEU A 190 -14.21 -26.10 -21.46
C LEU A 190 -14.77 -27.42 -20.91
N ILE A 191 -15.66 -27.36 -19.91
CA ILE A 191 -16.41 -28.51 -19.41
C ILE A 191 -17.31 -29.06 -20.52
N TRP A 192 -18.07 -28.18 -21.20
CA TRP A 192 -18.94 -28.57 -22.31
C TRP A 192 -18.16 -29.20 -23.46
N PHE A 193 -17.06 -28.59 -23.91
CA PHE A 193 -16.20 -29.17 -24.94
C PHE A 193 -15.66 -30.55 -24.52
N GLY A 194 -15.20 -30.67 -23.28
CA GLY A 194 -14.74 -31.95 -22.74
C GLY A 194 -15.83 -33.03 -22.68
N TRP A 195 -17.10 -32.62 -22.56
CA TRP A 195 -18.24 -33.52 -22.53
C TRP A 195 -18.47 -34.27 -23.85
N PHE A 196 -17.96 -33.76 -24.97
CA PHE A 196 -17.97 -34.50 -26.24
C PHE A 196 -17.14 -35.77 -26.14
N GLY A 197 -15.96 -35.69 -25.53
CA GLY A 197 -15.13 -36.86 -25.23
C GLY A 197 -15.74 -37.74 -24.14
N PHE A 198 -16.39 -37.14 -23.14
CA PHE A 198 -17.02 -37.85 -22.03
C PHE A 198 -18.17 -38.75 -22.51
N ASN A 199 -19.18 -38.19 -23.18
CA ASN A 199 -20.31 -38.96 -23.69
C ASN A 199 -19.95 -39.72 -24.97
N GLY A 200 -19.34 -39.03 -25.96
CA GLY A 200 -18.99 -39.65 -27.24
C GLY A 200 -17.98 -40.78 -27.12
N GLY A 201 -17.02 -40.69 -26.19
CA GLY A 201 -16.03 -41.74 -25.93
C GLY A 201 -16.58 -42.94 -25.15
N SER A 202 -17.72 -42.81 -24.47
CA SER A 202 -18.30 -43.88 -23.64
C SER A 202 -18.88 -45.05 -24.46
N ILE A 203 -18.99 -44.90 -25.79
CA ILE A 203 -19.27 -46.01 -26.72
C ILE A 203 -18.05 -46.94 -26.90
N LEU A 204 -16.84 -46.50 -26.51
CA LEU A 204 -15.56 -47.23 -26.58
C LEU A 204 -15.05 -47.60 -27.99
N GLU A 205 -15.75 -47.20 -29.03
CA GLU A 205 -15.38 -47.39 -30.44
C GLU A 205 -15.73 -46.16 -31.30
N LEU A 206 -15.09 -45.99 -32.46
CA LEU A 206 -15.44 -44.89 -33.37
C LEU A 206 -16.45 -45.38 -34.42
N ASN A 207 -17.73 -45.04 -34.23
CA ASN A 207 -18.82 -45.41 -35.13
C ASN A 207 -19.80 -44.23 -35.36
N GLU A 208 -20.85 -44.43 -36.16
CA GLU A 208 -21.84 -43.39 -36.49
C GLU A 208 -22.67 -42.93 -35.27
N GLN A 209 -22.76 -43.73 -34.20
CA GLN A 209 -23.51 -43.39 -33.00
C GLN A 209 -22.87 -42.23 -32.23
N VAL A 210 -21.55 -42.04 -32.35
CA VAL A 210 -20.82 -40.92 -31.73
C VAL A 210 -21.42 -39.57 -32.12
N LEU A 211 -21.86 -39.42 -33.38
CA LEU A 211 -22.47 -38.19 -33.88
C LEU A 211 -23.81 -37.93 -33.17
N GLY A 212 -24.68 -38.94 -33.10
CA GLY A 212 -25.97 -38.84 -32.42
C GLY A 212 -25.83 -38.52 -30.94
N ILE A 213 -24.91 -39.20 -30.24
CA ILE A 213 -24.60 -38.97 -28.83
C ILE A 213 -24.12 -37.52 -28.60
N THR A 214 -23.25 -37.02 -29.48
CA THR A 214 -22.72 -35.65 -29.37
C THR A 214 -23.82 -34.62 -29.58
N VAL A 215 -24.71 -34.83 -30.57
CA VAL A 215 -25.88 -33.98 -30.79
C VAL A 215 -26.79 -33.98 -29.56
N ASN A 216 -27.09 -35.16 -29.01
CA ASN A 216 -27.92 -35.27 -27.82
C ASN A 216 -27.29 -34.53 -26.62
N THR A 217 -25.98 -34.63 -26.47
CA THR A 217 -25.22 -33.93 -25.42
C THR A 217 -25.36 -32.41 -25.54
N VAL A 218 -25.22 -31.86 -26.75
CA VAL A 218 -25.38 -30.42 -27.01
C VAL A 218 -26.82 -29.96 -26.77
N LEU A 219 -27.81 -30.67 -27.29
CA LEU A 219 -29.21 -30.27 -27.19
C LEU A 219 -29.71 -30.25 -25.74
N ALA A 220 -29.33 -31.23 -24.92
CA ALA A 220 -29.72 -31.26 -23.51
C ALA A 220 -29.08 -30.10 -22.72
N SER A 221 -27.81 -29.80 -22.99
CA SER A 221 -27.10 -28.64 -22.42
C SER A 221 -27.82 -27.33 -22.71
N VAL A 222 -28.15 -27.10 -23.99
CA VAL A 222 -28.88 -25.90 -24.43
C VAL A 222 -30.27 -25.82 -23.82
N ALA A 223 -31.00 -26.93 -23.73
CA ALA A 223 -32.32 -26.95 -23.11
C ALA A 223 -32.27 -26.58 -21.63
N GLY A 224 -31.31 -27.13 -20.88
CA GLY A 224 -31.08 -26.75 -19.48
C GLY A 224 -30.71 -25.27 -19.31
N MET A 225 -29.82 -24.76 -20.17
CA MET A 225 -29.41 -23.36 -20.22
C MET A 225 -30.60 -22.41 -20.46
N VAL A 226 -31.42 -22.68 -21.47
CA VAL A 226 -32.56 -21.82 -21.84
C VAL A 226 -33.62 -21.80 -20.75
N VAL A 227 -33.96 -22.97 -20.19
CA VAL A 227 -35.00 -23.07 -19.15
C VAL A 227 -34.56 -22.40 -17.86
N THR A 228 -33.31 -22.61 -17.42
CA THR A 228 -32.80 -21.96 -16.21
C THR A 228 -32.67 -20.44 -16.37
N LEU A 229 -32.23 -19.96 -17.53
CA LEU A 229 -32.23 -18.53 -17.84
C LEU A 229 -33.64 -17.96 -17.82
N GLY A 230 -34.60 -18.63 -18.47
CA GLY A 230 -35.99 -18.17 -18.53
C GLY A 230 -36.66 -18.11 -17.16
N ILE A 231 -36.52 -19.17 -16.35
CA ILE A 231 -37.05 -19.22 -14.97
C ILE A 231 -36.33 -18.20 -14.08
N GLY A 232 -34.99 -18.17 -14.14
CA GLY A 232 -34.19 -17.23 -13.36
C GLY A 232 -34.54 -15.78 -13.65
N TRP A 233 -34.70 -15.43 -14.93
CA TRP A 233 -35.14 -14.09 -15.35
C TRP A 233 -36.57 -13.82 -14.85
N TYR A 234 -37.50 -14.75 -15.02
CA TYR A 234 -38.87 -14.58 -14.53
C TYR A 234 -38.95 -14.34 -13.02
N LEU A 235 -38.16 -15.07 -12.22
CA LEU A 235 -38.17 -14.96 -10.76
C LEU A 235 -37.43 -13.73 -10.22
N THR A 236 -36.35 -13.31 -10.88
CA THR A 236 -35.43 -12.29 -10.32
C THR A 236 -35.44 -10.97 -11.09
N GLY A 237 -36.00 -10.93 -12.29
CA GLY A 237 -35.97 -9.77 -13.19
C GLY A 237 -34.63 -9.54 -13.90
N ILE A 238 -33.60 -10.35 -13.63
CA ILE A 238 -32.26 -10.22 -14.20
C ILE A 238 -31.76 -11.53 -14.84
N ALA A 239 -30.98 -11.42 -15.91
CA ALA A 239 -30.31 -12.56 -16.54
C ALA A 239 -29.07 -12.97 -15.70
N SER A 240 -29.24 -13.94 -14.80
CA SER A 240 -28.15 -14.45 -13.94
C SER A 240 -27.19 -15.36 -14.72
N ILE A 241 -25.92 -14.96 -14.81
CA ILE A 241 -24.86 -15.76 -15.46
C ILE A 241 -24.63 -17.10 -14.73
N GLU A 242 -24.71 -17.10 -13.39
CA GLU A 242 -24.51 -18.32 -12.59
C GLU A 242 -25.59 -19.36 -12.84
N LEU A 243 -26.87 -18.94 -12.90
CA LEU A 243 -27.97 -19.84 -13.23
C LEU A 243 -27.84 -20.39 -14.65
N LEU A 244 -27.36 -19.56 -15.59
CA LEU A 244 -27.10 -19.96 -16.97
C LEU A 244 -26.00 -21.04 -17.01
N ILE A 245 -24.88 -20.84 -16.30
CA ILE A 245 -23.80 -21.82 -16.18
C ILE A 245 -24.32 -23.13 -15.56
N ASN A 246 -25.00 -23.03 -14.41
CA ASN A 246 -25.49 -24.19 -13.66
C ASN A 246 -26.51 -24.99 -14.48
N GLY A 247 -27.43 -24.32 -15.18
CA GLY A 247 -28.40 -24.99 -16.05
C GLY A 247 -27.79 -25.65 -17.27
N THR A 248 -26.76 -25.04 -17.86
CA THR A 248 -25.97 -25.64 -18.95
C THR A 248 -25.37 -26.97 -18.50
N ILE A 249 -24.67 -26.95 -17.35
CA ILE A 249 -23.98 -28.14 -16.84
C ILE A 249 -25.00 -29.17 -16.32
N ALA A 250 -26.10 -28.75 -15.69
CA ALA A 250 -27.16 -29.66 -15.23
C ALA A 250 -27.82 -30.40 -16.41
N GLY A 251 -28.00 -29.74 -17.56
CA GLY A 251 -28.46 -30.38 -18.79
C GLY A 251 -27.47 -31.44 -19.30
N LEU A 252 -26.17 -31.14 -19.27
CA LEU A 252 -25.10 -32.10 -19.60
C LEU A 252 -25.11 -33.31 -18.65
N VAL A 253 -25.21 -33.08 -17.34
CA VAL A 253 -25.29 -34.15 -16.34
C VAL A 253 -26.52 -35.03 -16.55
N ALA A 254 -27.68 -34.43 -16.81
CA ALA A 254 -28.95 -35.15 -16.93
C ALA A 254 -28.96 -36.12 -18.13
N ILE A 255 -28.38 -35.73 -19.27
CA ILE A 255 -28.40 -36.59 -20.47
C ILE A 255 -27.36 -37.72 -20.43
N THR A 256 -26.37 -37.62 -19.54
CA THR A 256 -25.18 -38.50 -19.49
C THR A 256 -25.53 -39.99 -19.32
N ALA A 257 -26.60 -40.34 -18.59
CA ALA A 257 -27.01 -41.74 -18.42
C ALA A 257 -27.68 -42.35 -19.66
N SER A 258 -28.28 -41.52 -20.53
CA SER A 258 -29.19 -42.00 -21.59
C SER A 258 -28.86 -41.48 -22.98
N CYS A 259 -27.79 -40.70 -23.18
CA CYS A 259 -27.50 -40.00 -24.44
C CYS A 259 -27.40 -40.89 -25.68
N HIS A 260 -27.10 -42.19 -25.52
CA HIS A 260 -27.05 -43.19 -26.59
C HIS A 260 -28.42 -43.78 -26.97
N ALA A 261 -29.42 -43.66 -26.10
CA ALA A 261 -30.67 -44.41 -26.19
C ALA A 261 -31.92 -43.53 -26.23
N VAL A 262 -31.80 -42.23 -26.54
CA VAL A 262 -32.93 -41.30 -26.58
C VAL A 262 -32.99 -40.53 -27.88
N THR A 263 -34.20 -40.11 -28.26
CA THR A 263 -34.42 -39.23 -29.41
C THR A 263 -34.11 -37.77 -29.07
N THR A 264 -34.02 -36.93 -30.09
CA THR A 264 -33.73 -35.49 -29.94
C THR A 264 -34.81 -34.75 -29.16
N GLU A 265 -36.08 -35.14 -29.28
CA GLU A 265 -37.19 -34.51 -28.57
C GLU A 265 -37.11 -34.79 -27.07
N PHE A 266 -36.89 -36.06 -26.71
CA PHE A 266 -36.72 -36.43 -25.31
C PHE A 266 -35.44 -35.89 -24.71
N THR A 267 -34.38 -35.76 -25.51
CA THR A 267 -33.14 -35.10 -25.08
C THR A 267 -33.38 -33.67 -24.57
N ILE A 268 -34.15 -32.87 -25.32
CA ILE A 268 -34.50 -31.50 -24.92
C ILE A 268 -35.27 -31.52 -23.61
N LEU A 269 -36.25 -32.44 -23.47
CA LEU A 269 -37.04 -32.56 -22.24
C LEU A 269 -36.19 -32.97 -21.03
N ILE A 270 -35.27 -33.91 -21.20
CA ILE A 270 -34.35 -34.37 -20.16
C ILE A 270 -33.46 -33.21 -19.69
N GLY A 271 -32.88 -32.45 -20.63
CA GLY A 271 -32.06 -31.28 -20.30
C GLY A 271 -32.83 -30.17 -19.60
N ALA A 272 -34.03 -29.85 -20.10
CA ALA A 272 -34.94 -28.85 -19.52
C ALA A 272 -35.32 -29.21 -18.07
N ILE A 273 -35.75 -30.45 -17.82
CA ILE A 273 -36.09 -30.90 -16.46
C ILE A 273 -34.83 -30.94 -15.58
N GLY A 274 -33.66 -31.31 -16.12
CA GLY A 274 -32.39 -31.22 -15.40
C GLY A 274 -32.10 -29.80 -14.89
N GLY A 275 -32.34 -28.79 -15.73
CA GLY A 275 -32.26 -27.39 -15.33
C GLY A 275 -33.26 -26.99 -14.23
N ILE A 276 -34.51 -27.45 -14.33
CA ILE A 276 -35.55 -27.21 -13.31
C ILE A 276 -35.17 -27.86 -11.98
N VAL A 277 -34.68 -29.10 -12.01
CA VAL A 277 -34.22 -29.83 -10.83
C VAL A 277 -33.04 -29.09 -10.18
N CYS A 278 -32.08 -28.61 -10.97
CA CYS A 278 -30.97 -27.80 -10.47
C CYS A 278 -31.47 -26.59 -9.68
N ILE A 279 -32.36 -25.76 -10.26
CA ILE A 279 -32.92 -24.59 -9.56
C ILE A 279 -33.68 -25.01 -8.29
N SER A 280 -34.47 -26.09 -8.38
CA SER A 280 -35.28 -26.56 -7.25
C SER A 280 -34.41 -27.02 -6.08
N VAL A 281 -33.31 -27.72 -6.37
CA VAL A 281 -32.34 -28.16 -5.35
C VAL A 281 -31.57 -26.96 -4.79
N GLU A 282 -31.19 -25.99 -5.60
CA GLU A 282 -30.53 -24.76 -5.14
C GLU A 282 -31.40 -23.98 -4.14
N ILE A 283 -32.68 -23.79 -4.47
CA ILE A 283 -33.67 -23.17 -3.57
C ILE A 283 -33.84 -23.99 -2.27
N LEU A 284 -33.86 -25.32 -2.39
CA LEU A 284 -33.98 -26.20 -1.22
C LEU A 284 -32.76 -26.05 -0.30
N LEU A 285 -31.54 -26.08 -0.84
CA LEU A 285 -30.30 -25.92 -0.06
C LEU A 285 -30.25 -24.58 0.65
N GLU A 286 -30.64 -23.49 -0.03
CA GLU A 286 -30.73 -22.17 0.59
C GLU A 286 -31.73 -22.16 1.77
N LYS A 287 -32.90 -22.76 1.58
CA LYS A 287 -33.94 -22.84 2.61
C LYS A 287 -33.50 -23.61 3.86
N ILE A 288 -32.69 -24.66 3.68
CA ILE A 288 -32.13 -25.45 4.79
C ILE A 288 -30.72 -25.00 5.20
N GLN A 289 -30.28 -23.83 4.72
CA GLN A 289 -29.01 -23.18 5.07
C GLN A 289 -27.76 -24.02 4.79
N ILE A 290 -27.78 -24.81 3.71
CA ILE A 290 -26.61 -25.50 3.18
C ILE A 290 -25.97 -24.61 2.10
N ASP A 291 -24.70 -24.27 2.31
CA ASP A 291 -23.95 -23.41 1.40
C ASP A 291 -23.03 -24.25 0.50
N ASP A 292 -23.42 -24.37 -0.76
CA ASP A 292 -22.60 -24.90 -1.84
C ASP A 292 -21.95 -23.74 -2.59
N ALA A 293 -20.62 -23.73 -2.69
CA ALA A 293 -19.90 -22.57 -3.21
C ALA A 293 -20.06 -22.36 -4.72
N VAL A 294 -20.37 -23.41 -5.49
CA VAL A 294 -20.51 -23.35 -6.96
C VAL A 294 -21.81 -23.96 -7.47
N GLY A 295 -22.63 -24.53 -6.60
CA GLY A 295 -23.85 -25.25 -7.00
C GLY A 295 -23.57 -26.68 -7.47
N ALA A 296 -22.49 -27.31 -6.98
CA ALA A 296 -22.11 -28.66 -7.41
C ALA A 296 -23.18 -29.72 -7.07
N VAL A 297 -23.82 -29.62 -5.90
CA VAL A 297 -24.91 -30.51 -5.47
C VAL A 297 -26.15 -30.34 -6.37
N PRO A 298 -26.72 -29.14 -6.58
CA PRO A 298 -27.81 -28.94 -7.55
C PRO A 298 -27.54 -29.54 -8.94
N ILE A 299 -26.34 -29.28 -9.48
CA ILE A 299 -25.94 -29.71 -10.82
C ILE A 299 -25.74 -31.23 -10.88
N HIS A 300 -24.85 -31.75 -10.03
CA HIS A 300 -24.35 -33.12 -10.17
C HIS A 300 -25.21 -34.13 -9.41
N LEU A 301 -25.67 -33.80 -8.20
CA LEU A 301 -26.57 -34.67 -7.45
C LEU A 301 -27.99 -34.60 -8.01
N GLY A 302 -28.56 -33.39 -8.10
CA GLY A 302 -29.92 -33.19 -8.61
C GLY A 302 -30.06 -33.66 -10.06
N GLY A 303 -29.21 -33.13 -10.94
CA GLY A 303 -29.15 -33.54 -12.35
C GLY A 303 -28.81 -35.02 -12.53
N GLY A 304 -27.93 -35.58 -11.68
CA GLY A 304 -27.51 -36.98 -11.76
C GLY A 304 -28.62 -37.97 -11.41
N ILE A 305 -29.37 -37.69 -10.34
CA ILE A 305 -30.56 -38.47 -9.96
C ILE A 305 -31.60 -38.40 -11.08
N TRP A 306 -31.92 -37.20 -11.55
CA TRP A 306 -32.90 -37.03 -12.62
C TRP A 306 -32.48 -37.78 -13.90
N GLY A 307 -31.23 -37.59 -14.35
CA GLY A 307 -30.72 -38.26 -15.55
C GLY A 307 -30.77 -39.78 -15.46
N THR A 308 -30.45 -40.32 -14.28
CA THR A 308 -30.52 -41.77 -14.02
C THR A 308 -31.96 -42.27 -14.10
N LEU A 309 -32.94 -41.53 -13.57
CA LEU A 309 -34.36 -41.90 -13.67
C LEU A 309 -34.90 -41.73 -15.09
N ALA A 310 -34.45 -40.70 -15.81
CA ALA A 310 -34.87 -40.39 -17.18
C ALA A 310 -34.61 -41.54 -18.15
N VAL A 311 -33.60 -42.38 -17.91
CA VAL A 311 -33.34 -43.63 -18.64
C VAL A 311 -34.61 -44.49 -18.73
N ALA A 312 -35.31 -44.70 -17.62
CA ALA A 312 -36.50 -45.56 -17.61
C ALA A 312 -37.68 -44.91 -18.34
N PHE A 313 -37.83 -43.58 -18.25
CA PHE A 313 -38.95 -42.85 -18.86
C PHE A 313 -38.81 -42.68 -20.37
N PHE A 314 -37.60 -42.41 -20.86
CA PHE A 314 -37.38 -41.94 -22.22
C PHE A 314 -36.42 -42.81 -23.03
N GLY A 315 -35.69 -43.73 -22.39
CA GLY A 315 -34.77 -44.62 -23.07
C GLY A 315 -35.49 -45.62 -23.97
N ASN A 316 -35.02 -45.74 -25.21
CA ASN A 316 -35.49 -46.73 -26.16
C ASN A 316 -35.07 -48.13 -25.68
N ARG A 317 -36.05 -48.96 -25.33
CA ARG A 317 -35.82 -50.29 -24.75
C ARG A 317 -35.06 -51.24 -25.67
N GLU A 318 -35.20 -51.09 -26.99
CA GLU A 318 -34.46 -51.91 -27.95
C GLU A 318 -32.98 -51.54 -27.93
N ILE A 319 -32.66 -50.25 -27.88
CA ILE A 319 -31.28 -49.75 -27.80
C ILE A 319 -30.67 -50.06 -26.43
N LEU A 320 -31.42 -49.89 -25.34
CA LEU A 320 -30.97 -50.21 -23.99
C LEU A 320 -30.62 -51.70 -23.83
N GLY A 321 -31.31 -52.59 -24.55
CA GLY A 321 -30.95 -54.01 -24.62
C GLY A 321 -31.07 -54.79 -23.30
N THR A 322 -31.70 -54.22 -22.26
CA THR A 322 -31.76 -54.83 -20.91
C THR A 322 -32.77 -55.97 -20.79
N GLY A 323 -33.72 -56.07 -21.72
CA GLY A 323 -34.84 -57.02 -21.66
C GLY A 323 -35.87 -56.72 -20.58
N LEU A 324 -35.76 -55.57 -19.90
CA LEU A 324 -36.65 -55.18 -18.81
C LEU A 324 -37.89 -54.42 -19.30
N SER A 325 -39.02 -54.62 -18.62
CA SER A 325 -40.18 -53.73 -18.76
C SER A 325 -39.89 -52.35 -18.17
N PHE A 326 -40.73 -51.35 -18.48
CA PHE A 326 -40.60 -50.01 -17.88
C PHE A 326 -40.54 -50.04 -16.35
N ALA A 327 -41.46 -50.76 -15.70
CA ALA A 327 -41.52 -50.81 -14.24
C ALA A 327 -40.26 -51.45 -13.64
N GLN A 328 -39.72 -52.48 -14.30
CA GLN A 328 -38.46 -53.12 -13.89
C GLN A 328 -37.27 -52.20 -14.12
N GLN A 329 -37.16 -51.55 -15.28
CA GLN A 329 -36.09 -50.59 -15.56
C GLN A 329 -36.12 -49.45 -14.54
N LEU A 330 -37.29 -48.85 -14.28
CA LEU A 330 -37.45 -47.80 -13.28
C LEU A 330 -37.03 -48.27 -11.88
N THR A 331 -37.40 -49.50 -11.50
CA THR A 331 -37.00 -50.08 -10.21
C THR A 331 -35.49 -50.24 -10.11
N VAL A 332 -34.83 -50.70 -11.18
CA VAL A 332 -33.37 -50.88 -11.20
C VAL A 332 -32.65 -49.53 -11.21
N GLN A 333 -33.15 -48.52 -11.94
CA GLN A 333 -32.60 -47.16 -11.87
C GLN A 333 -32.74 -46.55 -10.47
N LEU A 334 -33.89 -46.72 -9.81
CA LEU A 334 -34.11 -46.30 -8.42
C LEU A 334 -33.16 -47.02 -7.45
N LEU A 335 -32.94 -48.33 -7.65
CA LEU A 335 -31.99 -49.11 -6.88
C LEU A 335 -30.55 -48.57 -7.05
N GLY A 336 -30.17 -48.20 -8.27
CA GLY A 336 -28.88 -47.54 -8.54
C GLY A 336 -28.74 -46.20 -7.81
N VAL A 337 -29.77 -45.35 -7.85
CA VAL A 337 -29.78 -44.07 -7.10
C VAL A 337 -29.67 -44.31 -5.58
N LEU A 338 -30.43 -45.28 -5.05
CA LEU A 338 -30.41 -45.62 -3.63
C LEU A 338 -29.03 -46.16 -3.20
N THR A 339 -28.42 -47.02 -4.02
CA THR A 339 -27.09 -47.56 -3.70
C THR A 339 -25.98 -46.52 -3.83
N ALA A 340 -26.09 -45.59 -4.77
CA ALA A 340 -25.21 -44.41 -4.84
C ALA A 340 -25.34 -43.54 -3.58
N PHE A 341 -26.56 -43.32 -3.07
CA PHE A 341 -26.80 -42.63 -1.81
C PHE A 341 -26.18 -43.38 -0.62
N LEU A 342 -26.40 -44.70 -0.52
CA LEU A 342 -25.88 -45.49 0.59
C LEU A 342 -24.34 -45.46 0.65
N LEU A 343 -23.67 -45.56 -0.49
CA LEU A 343 -22.21 -45.53 -0.55
C LEU A 343 -21.65 -44.12 -0.47
N GLY A 344 -22.17 -43.17 -1.27
CA GLY A 344 -21.63 -41.83 -1.41
C GLY A 344 -21.99 -40.87 -0.28
N PHE A 345 -23.14 -41.06 0.38
CA PHE A 345 -23.60 -40.22 1.49
C PHE A 345 -23.67 -40.99 2.81
N ALA A 346 -24.47 -42.06 2.89
CA ALA A 346 -24.78 -42.70 4.17
C ALA A 346 -23.55 -43.35 4.84
N LEU A 347 -22.59 -43.83 4.05
CA LEU A 347 -21.30 -44.32 4.54
C LEU A 347 -20.31 -43.18 4.80
N VAL A 348 -20.19 -42.22 3.88
CA VAL A 348 -19.17 -41.17 3.92
C VAL A 348 -19.46 -40.14 5.01
N TYR A 349 -20.72 -39.76 5.22
CA TYR A 349 -21.09 -38.74 6.21
C TYR A 349 -20.65 -39.12 7.65
N PRO A 350 -20.93 -40.33 8.17
CA PRO A 350 -20.38 -40.78 9.45
C PRO A 350 -18.85 -40.80 9.50
N ILE A 351 -18.17 -41.21 8.42
CA ILE A 351 -16.71 -41.22 8.35
C ILE A 351 -16.17 -39.79 8.51
N LEU A 352 -16.74 -38.82 7.78
CA LEU A 352 -16.33 -37.42 7.87
C LEU A 352 -16.65 -36.82 9.25
N LEU A 353 -17.77 -37.18 9.87
CA LEU A 353 -18.08 -36.75 11.25
C LEU A 353 -17.05 -37.26 12.26
N ILE A 354 -16.68 -38.54 12.17
CA ILE A 354 -15.67 -39.14 13.05
C ILE A 354 -14.33 -38.46 12.85
N ILE A 355 -13.91 -38.26 11.61
CA ILE A 355 -12.63 -37.59 11.30
C ILE A 355 -12.65 -36.15 11.80
N ASN A 356 -13.74 -35.40 11.57
CA ASN A 356 -13.86 -34.01 11.99
C ASN A 356 -13.71 -33.82 13.51
N LYS A 357 -13.99 -34.85 14.30
CA LYS A 357 -13.78 -34.84 15.77
C LYS A 357 -12.29 -34.80 16.15
N PHE A 358 -11.42 -35.40 15.36
CA PHE A 358 -9.97 -35.48 15.62
C PHE A 358 -9.16 -34.52 14.77
N PHE A 359 -9.57 -34.34 13.51
CA PHE A 359 -8.94 -33.49 12.51
C PHE A 359 -10.01 -32.57 11.91
N PRO A 360 -10.17 -31.33 12.43
CA PRO A 360 -11.20 -30.43 11.96
C PRO A 360 -11.07 -30.19 10.46
N LEU A 361 -12.14 -30.50 9.71
CA LEU A 361 -12.14 -30.42 8.25
C LEU A 361 -12.19 -28.97 7.74
N ARG A 362 -12.76 -28.07 8.54
CA ARG A 362 -12.86 -26.63 8.26
C ARG A 362 -11.63 -25.87 8.78
N VAL A 363 -11.21 -24.82 8.08
CA VAL A 363 -10.22 -23.85 8.59
C VAL A 363 -10.77 -23.02 9.75
N SER A 364 -9.90 -22.30 10.46
CA SER A 364 -10.34 -21.37 11.51
C SER A 364 -11.13 -20.19 10.92
N ALA A 365 -11.95 -19.54 11.72
CA ALA A 365 -12.70 -18.36 11.28
C ALA A 365 -11.77 -17.21 10.83
N ALA A 366 -10.61 -17.07 11.47
CA ALA A 366 -9.59 -16.09 11.09
C ALA A 366 -8.99 -16.43 9.72
N ASP A 367 -8.64 -17.69 9.47
CA ASP A 367 -8.08 -18.14 8.19
C ASP A 367 -9.08 -18.02 7.04
N GLU A 368 -10.37 -18.29 7.30
CA GLU A 368 -11.44 -18.08 6.34
C GLU A 368 -11.63 -16.58 6.03
N TYR A 369 -11.50 -15.72 7.04
CA TYR A 369 -11.61 -14.26 6.87
C TYR A 369 -10.46 -13.70 6.03
N ILE A 370 -9.21 -14.06 6.36
CA ILE A 370 -8.00 -13.66 5.61
C ILE A 370 -8.05 -14.22 4.18
N GLY A 371 -8.47 -15.48 4.02
CA GLY A 371 -8.51 -16.19 2.74
C GLY A 371 -7.44 -17.27 2.63
N LEU A 372 -7.81 -18.39 2.02
CA LEU A 372 -7.02 -19.60 1.91
C LEU A 372 -5.79 -19.47 1.01
N ASN A 373 -5.76 -18.46 0.13
CA ASN A 373 -4.55 -18.13 -0.63
C ASN A 373 -3.39 -17.83 0.33
N VAL A 374 -3.68 -17.16 1.44
CA VAL A 374 -2.67 -16.69 2.39
C VAL A 374 -2.47 -17.71 3.50
N SER A 375 -3.56 -18.12 4.15
CA SER A 375 -3.49 -18.97 5.35
C SER A 375 -2.95 -20.37 5.06
N GLU A 376 -3.19 -20.92 3.86
CA GLU A 376 -2.70 -22.25 3.50
C GLU A 376 -1.53 -22.23 2.52
N HIS A 377 -1.45 -21.24 1.62
CA HIS A 377 -0.46 -21.23 0.53
C HIS A 377 0.55 -20.07 0.60
N GLN A 378 0.44 -19.19 1.60
CA GLN A 378 1.27 -17.99 1.75
C GLN A 378 1.37 -17.15 0.47
N ALA A 379 0.33 -17.20 -0.37
CA ALA A 379 0.31 -16.49 -1.63
C ALA A 379 0.14 -15.00 -1.34
N LYS A 380 1.11 -14.21 -1.79
CA LYS A 380 1.02 -12.76 -1.76
C LYS A 380 0.15 -12.31 -2.93
N THR A 381 -0.88 -11.54 -2.64
CA THR A 381 -1.68 -10.85 -3.64
C THR A 381 -1.58 -9.35 -3.39
N GLU A 382 -1.64 -8.57 -4.45
CA GLU A 382 -1.55 -7.10 -4.38
C GLU A 382 -2.53 -6.50 -3.39
N ILE A 383 -3.76 -7.03 -3.36
CA ILE A 383 -4.82 -6.52 -2.48
C ILE A 383 -4.55 -6.87 -1.02
N LEU A 384 -3.87 -7.98 -0.75
CA LEU A 384 -3.48 -8.35 0.59
C LEU A 384 -2.34 -7.47 1.08
N GLU A 385 -1.32 -7.21 0.25
CA GLU A 385 -0.23 -6.31 0.61
C GLU A 385 -0.74 -4.90 0.93
N LEU A 386 -1.71 -4.41 0.13
CA LEU A 386 -2.44 -3.19 0.42
C LEU A 386 -3.12 -3.22 1.80
N PHE A 387 -3.95 -4.22 2.09
CA PHE A 387 -4.64 -4.29 3.38
C PHE A 387 -3.70 -4.49 4.57
N GLN A 388 -2.63 -5.27 4.42
CA GLN A 388 -1.66 -5.50 5.48
C GLN A 388 -0.93 -4.22 5.88
N VAL A 389 -0.53 -3.41 4.89
CA VAL A 389 0.11 -2.12 5.16
C VAL A 389 -0.88 -1.16 5.81
N MET A 390 -2.12 -1.09 5.32
CA MET A 390 -3.17 -0.24 5.91
C MET A 390 -3.50 -0.62 7.36
N ASP A 391 -3.66 -1.91 7.65
CA ASP A 391 -3.92 -2.42 9.01
C ASP A 391 -2.73 -2.15 9.93
N TYR A 392 -1.50 -2.28 9.42
CA TYR A 392 -0.30 -1.98 10.18
C TYR A 392 -0.23 -0.49 10.53
N GLN A 393 -0.47 0.39 9.57
CA GLN A 393 -0.51 1.84 9.79
C GLN A 393 -1.61 2.23 10.79
N ALA A 394 -2.80 1.63 10.69
CA ALA A 394 -3.90 1.89 11.61
C ALA A 394 -3.59 1.47 13.05
N ARG A 395 -2.86 0.36 13.25
CA ARG A 395 -2.49 -0.14 14.59
C ARG A 395 -1.28 0.57 15.18
N THR A 396 -0.29 0.90 14.37
CA THR A 396 0.99 1.46 14.82
C THR A 396 1.06 2.97 14.76
N GLN A 397 0.14 3.60 14.02
CA GLN A 397 0.17 5.03 13.67
C GLN A 397 1.44 5.44 12.88
N ASP A 398 2.19 4.48 12.35
CA ASP A 398 3.36 4.74 11.51
C ASP A 398 2.90 5.15 10.10
N LEU A 399 2.81 6.47 9.88
CA LEU A 399 2.42 7.03 8.59
C LEU A 399 3.54 7.01 7.54
N SER A 400 4.77 6.62 7.89
CA SER A 400 5.91 6.62 6.96
C SER A 400 5.91 5.41 6.01
N LEU A 401 5.24 4.33 6.40
CA LEU A 401 5.13 3.13 5.58
C LEU A 401 4.34 3.43 4.30
N ARG A 402 4.74 2.82 3.17
CA ARG A 402 4.03 2.95 1.89
C ARG A 402 3.63 1.60 1.36
N VAL A 403 2.45 1.56 0.74
CA VAL A 403 1.94 0.36 0.09
C VAL A 403 2.77 0.10 -1.18
N PRO A 404 3.23 -1.13 -1.45
CA PRO A 404 3.87 -1.47 -2.71
C PRO A 404 2.94 -1.17 -3.90
N ILE A 405 3.43 -0.44 -4.90
CA ILE A 405 2.68 -0.14 -6.11
C ILE A 405 3.03 -1.16 -7.18
N GLN A 406 2.07 -1.97 -7.62
CA GLN A 406 2.22 -2.79 -8.82
C GLN A 406 1.74 -2.02 -10.07
N PRO A 407 2.61 -1.79 -11.07
CA PRO A 407 2.23 -1.09 -12.28
C PRO A 407 1.11 -1.82 -13.05
N PHE A 408 0.18 -1.07 -13.63
CA PHE A 408 -0.88 -1.56 -14.54
C PHE A 408 -1.99 -2.43 -13.92
N THR A 409 -2.11 -2.47 -12.59
CA THR A 409 -3.22 -3.17 -11.92
C THR A 409 -4.18 -2.19 -11.24
N GLU A 410 -5.46 -2.57 -11.11
CA GLU A 410 -6.46 -1.73 -10.42
C GLU A 410 -6.06 -1.49 -8.95
N VAL A 411 -5.52 -2.52 -8.29
CA VAL A 411 -5.04 -2.42 -6.91
C VAL A 411 -3.80 -1.54 -6.83
N GLY A 412 -2.89 -1.62 -7.79
CA GLY A 412 -1.74 -0.73 -7.89
C GLY A 412 -2.13 0.74 -8.05
N GLN A 413 -3.20 1.03 -8.81
CA GLN A 413 -3.76 2.39 -8.88
C GLN A 413 -4.31 2.84 -7.52
N ILE A 414 -5.02 1.97 -6.80
CA ILE A 414 -5.51 2.26 -5.45
C ILE A 414 -4.33 2.51 -4.50
N ALA A 415 -3.32 1.65 -4.50
CA ALA A 415 -2.12 1.79 -3.69
C ALA A 415 -1.38 3.11 -3.99
N HIS A 416 -1.27 3.49 -5.26
CA HIS A 416 -0.69 4.77 -5.67
C HIS A 416 -1.48 5.96 -5.11
N ARG A 417 -2.81 5.97 -5.26
CA ARG A 417 -3.66 7.04 -4.70
C ARG A 417 -3.62 7.07 -3.18
N TYR A 418 -3.61 5.92 -2.53
CA TYR A 418 -3.49 5.82 -1.08
C TYR A 418 -2.16 6.39 -0.58
N ASN A 419 -1.04 6.04 -1.24
CA ASN A 419 0.27 6.58 -0.92
C ASN A 419 0.33 8.11 -1.08
N GLN A 420 -0.34 8.68 -2.11
CA GLN A 420 -0.44 10.15 -2.26
C GLN A 420 -1.16 10.81 -1.07
N VAL A 421 -2.19 10.17 -0.52
CA VAL A 421 -2.89 10.64 0.68
C VAL A 421 -1.97 10.54 1.90
N MET A 422 -1.19 9.45 2.02
CA MET A 422 -0.22 9.29 3.11
C MET A 422 0.90 10.34 3.03
N ASP A 423 1.42 10.64 1.84
CA ASP A 423 2.42 11.70 1.64
C ASP A 423 1.89 13.06 2.11
N ALA A 424 0.66 13.41 1.74
CA ALA A 424 0.04 14.66 2.17
C ALA A 424 -0.19 14.71 3.69
N LEU A 425 -0.59 13.60 4.32
CA LEU A 425 -0.76 13.50 5.77
C LEU A 425 0.58 13.64 6.52
N GLU A 426 1.64 12.99 6.02
CA GLU A 426 2.98 13.06 6.59
C GLU A 426 3.56 14.48 6.46
N GLU A 427 3.36 15.15 5.32
CA GLU A 427 3.78 16.54 5.15
C GLU A 427 3.07 17.48 6.13
N VAL A 428 1.75 17.34 6.30
CA VAL A 428 0.97 18.16 7.23
C VAL A 428 1.40 17.92 8.68
N THR A 429 1.64 16.66 9.08
CA THR A 429 2.09 16.32 10.44
C THR A 429 3.51 16.82 10.69
N ALA A 430 4.46 16.57 9.79
CA ALA A 430 5.83 17.05 9.90
C ALA A 430 5.91 18.59 9.96
N ARG A 431 5.08 19.29 9.16
CA ARG A 431 4.99 20.75 9.21
C ARG A 431 4.46 21.25 10.55
N ASN A 432 3.40 20.64 11.08
CA ASN A 432 2.84 21.02 12.38
C ASN A 432 3.85 20.77 13.52
N ASP A 433 4.53 19.62 13.51
CA ASP A 433 5.55 19.29 14.52
C ASP A 433 6.75 20.24 14.47
N ALA A 434 7.19 20.64 13.28
CA ALA A 434 8.24 21.64 13.12
C ALA A 434 7.83 23.01 13.65
N ILE A 435 6.58 23.44 13.40
CA ILE A 435 6.04 24.70 13.93
C ILE A 435 6.02 24.67 15.47
N ILE A 436 5.55 23.58 16.07
CA ILE A 436 5.46 23.45 17.53
C ILE A 436 6.84 23.43 18.20
N LYS A 437 7.84 22.77 17.58
CA LYS A 437 9.21 22.67 18.11
C LYS A 437 10.02 23.97 18.01
N VAL A 438 9.74 24.82 17.03
CA VAL A 438 10.46 26.09 16.81
C VAL A 438 9.76 27.29 17.48
N ALA A 439 8.54 27.12 17.97
CA ALA A 439 7.83 28.17 18.69
C ALA A 439 8.61 28.61 19.94
N THR A 440 8.90 29.91 20.04
CA THR A 440 9.61 30.51 21.19
C THR A 440 8.73 30.57 22.43
N ASP A 441 7.41 30.64 22.24
CA ASP A 441 6.44 30.66 23.32
C ASP A 441 6.18 29.24 23.82
N ALA A 442 5.87 29.12 25.11
CA ALA A 442 5.41 27.87 25.69
C ALA A 442 4.00 27.56 25.17
N ILE A 443 3.78 26.38 24.60
CA ILE A 443 2.48 25.89 24.14
C ILE A 443 2.06 24.77 25.08
N ILE A 444 1.00 25.00 25.85
CA ILE A 444 0.51 24.05 26.86
C ILE A 444 -0.92 23.67 26.53
N THR A 445 -1.20 22.37 26.46
CA THR A 445 -2.54 21.80 26.30
C THR A 445 -2.99 21.20 27.63
N PHE A 446 -4.20 21.52 28.10
CA PHE A 446 -4.71 21.06 29.39
C PHE A 446 -6.22 20.74 29.36
N THR A 447 -6.70 19.90 30.30
CA THR A 447 -8.10 19.45 30.36
C THR A 447 -9.04 20.57 30.81
N LYS A 448 -10.27 20.59 30.30
CA LYS A 448 -11.29 21.57 30.75
C LYS A 448 -11.81 21.33 32.19
N PRO A 449 -12.14 20.09 32.63
CA PRO A 449 -12.75 19.90 33.94
C PRO A 449 -11.75 19.91 35.12
N GLU A 450 -10.53 19.40 34.91
CA GLU A 450 -9.51 19.28 35.96
C GLU A 450 -8.36 20.30 35.81
N LEU A 451 -8.28 21.00 34.68
CA LEU A 451 -7.18 21.92 34.35
C LEU A 451 -5.79 21.26 34.39
N GLU A 452 -5.73 19.96 34.15
CA GLU A 452 -4.49 19.17 34.16
C GLU A 452 -3.78 19.29 32.82
N ILE A 453 -2.47 19.54 32.86
CA ILE A 453 -1.62 19.63 31.68
C ILE A 453 -1.48 18.24 31.03
N ILE A 454 -1.69 18.19 29.72
CA ILE A 454 -1.68 16.97 28.90
C ILE A 454 -0.43 16.92 28.04
N SER A 455 -0.06 18.05 27.45
CA SER A 455 1.12 18.15 26.58
C SER A 455 1.69 19.55 26.59
N VAL A 456 3.02 19.62 26.44
CA VAL A 456 3.80 20.85 26.41
C VAL A 456 4.79 20.81 25.25
N ASN A 457 5.18 21.97 24.72
CA ASN A 457 6.28 22.05 23.75
C ASN A 457 7.63 22.27 24.47
N PRO A 458 8.78 22.05 23.79
CA PRO A 458 10.09 22.19 24.41
C PRO A 458 10.37 23.56 25.07
N SER A 459 9.74 24.63 24.56
CA SER A 459 9.88 25.98 25.10
C SER A 459 9.23 26.16 26.48
N THR A 460 8.30 25.30 26.86
CA THR A 460 7.73 25.30 28.22
C THR A 460 8.78 24.98 29.28
N GLU A 461 9.68 24.04 29.00
CA GLU A 461 10.78 23.68 29.91
C GLU A 461 11.76 24.84 30.11
N VAL A 462 12.04 25.61 29.05
CA VAL A 462 12.91 26.80 29.13
C VAL A 462 12.27 27.94 29.92
N ILE A 463 10.96 28.17 29.75
CA ILE A 463 10.27 29.31 30.36
C ILE A 463 9.96 29.07 31.84
N PHE A 464 9.48 27.87 32.20
CA PHE A 464 9.03 27.57 33.56
C PHE A 464 10.07 26.81 34.40
N GLY A 465 11.14 26.28 33.79
CA GLY A 465 12.22 25.57 34.48
C GLY A 465 11.94 24.09 34.77
N TYR A 466 10.68 23.65 34.69
CA TYR A 466 10.30 22.24 34.84
C TYR A 466 10.68 21.40 33.62
N LYS A 467 11.13 20.16 33.82
CA LYS A 467 11.24 19.21 32.70
C LYS A 467 9.86 18.87 32.16
N ASN A 468 9.76 18.67 30.85
CA ASN A 468 8.46 18.37 30.20
C ASN A 468 7.70 17.17 30.81
N GLN A 469 8.41 16.18 31.35
CA GLN A 469 7.80 15.00 31.98
C GLN A 469 7.14 15.33 33.32
N ASP A 470 7.64 16.32 34.05
CA ASP A 470 7.16 16.70 35.38
C ASP A 470 5.94 17.64 35.29
N LEU A 471 5.75 18.30 34.15
CA LEU A 471 4.61 19.16 33.87
C LEU A 471 3.34 18.39 33.51
N VAL A 472 3.45 17.24 32.82
CA VAL A 472 2.28 16.48 32.37
C VAL A 472 1.59 15.83 33.57
N GLY A 473 0.30 16.12 33.74
CA GLY A 473 -0.52 15.73 34.89
C GLY A 473 -0.58 16.79 36.00
N MET A 474 0.23 17.85 35.93
CA MET A 474 0.18 18.96 36.87
C MET A 474 -1.01 19.88 36.56
N PRO A 475 -1.76 20.37 37.56
CA PRO A 475 -2.77 21.39 37.34
C PRO A 475 -2.15 22.73 36.93
N ILE A 476 -2.72 23.39 35.92
CA ILE A 476 -2.15 24.62 35.33
C ILE A 476 -1.98 25.78 36.34
N TYR A 477 -2.78 25.80 37.40
CA TYR A 477 -2.73 26.81 38.46
C TYR A 477 -1.57 26.65 39.43
N GLN A 478 -0.75 25.61 39.30
CA GLN A 478 0.50 25.49 40.05
C GLN A 478 1.66 26.24 39.40
N ILE A 479 1.56 26.50 38.09
CA ILE A 479 2.60 27.21 37.32
C ILE A 479 2.17 28.63 36.93
N ILE A 480 0.92 29.00 37.22
CA ILE A 480 0.36 30.34 36.97
C ILE A 480 -0.38 30.82 38.21
N ASP A 481 0.02 31.99 38.71
CA ASP A 481 -0.70 32.66 39.78
C ASP A 481 -1.72 33.64 39.20
N PHE A 482 -2.99 33.31 39.37
CA PHE A 482 -4.12 34.14 38.89
C PHE A 482 -4.49 35.26 39.88
N THR A 483 -3.79 35.38 41.01
CA THR A 483 -4.11 36.33 42.10
C THR A 483 -3.13 37.48 42.23
N ILE A 484 -2.06 37.50 41.43
CA ILE A 484 -0.99 38.50 41.51
C ILE A 484 -1.08 39.48 40.34
N ASN A 485 -0.89 40.76 40.64
CA ASN A 485 -0.87 41.80 39.62
C ASN A 485 0.40 41.71 38.75
N PRO A 486 0.27 41.59 37.41
CA PRO A 486 1.41 41.43 36.50
C PRO A 486 2.29 42.68 36.36
N LEU A 487 1.84 43.84 36.86
CA LEU A 487 2.58 45.11 36.84
C LEU A 487 3.34 45.37 38.13
N THR A 488 2.73 45.09 39.29
CA THR A 488 3.31 45.40 40.61
C THR A 488 3.93 44.20 41.30
N MET A 489 3.65 42.98 40.82
CA MET A 489 4.02 41.72 41.49
C MET A 489 3.49 41.59 42.92
N GLU A 490 2.44 42.34 43.25
CA GLU A 490 1.75 42.29 44.53
C GLU A 490 0.43 41.51 44.40
N LYS A 491 0.06 40.79 45.45
CA LYS A 491 -1.18 40.02 45.54
C LYS A 491 -2.37 41.00 45.46
N MET A 492 -3.26 40.81 44.50
CA MET A 492 -4.46 41.64 44.37
C MET A 492 -5.41 41.35 45.53
N ASP A 493 -5.90 42.39 46.20
CA ASP A 493 -6.95 42.23 47.21
C ASP A 493 -8.25 41.74 46.54
N SER A 494 -9.09 41.05 47.30
CA SER A 494 -10.39 40.49 46.86
C SER A 494 -11.29 41.55 46.22
N TYR A 495 -11.16 42.81 46.67
CA TYR A 495 -11.85 43.98 46.14
C TYR A 495 -11.29 44.46 44.78
N ASP A 496 -9.97 44.36 44.58
CA ASP A 496 -9.29 44.73 43.33
C ASP A 496 -9.54 43.70 42.22
N LEU A 497 -9.68 42.42 42.57
CA LEU A 497 -10.07 41.36 41.64
C LEU A 497 -11.49 41.60 41.06
N LEU A 498 -12.42 42.10 41.88
CA LEU A 498 -13.78 42.46 41.47
C LEU A 498 -13.80 43.73 40.60
N MET A 499 -13.03 44.75 41.00
CA MET A 499 -12.89 46.02 40.27
C MET A 499 -12.14 45.84 38.93
N ALA A 500 -11.17 44.94 38.85
CA ALA A 500 -10.47 44.60 37.60
C ALA A 500 -11.40 43.91 36.59
N VAL A 501 -12.41 43.17 37.04
CA VAL A 501 -13.41 42.59 36.14
C VAL A 501 -14.37 43.66 35.58
N GLU A 502 -14.66 44.72 36.34
CA GLU A 502 -15.49 45.85 35.90
C GLU A 502 -14.75 46.84 35.00
N LYS A 503 -13.46 47.11 35.25
CA LYS A 503 -12.69 48.11 34.48
C LYS A 503 -12.33 47.66 33.05
N PHE A 504 -12.38 46.36 32.77
CA PHE A 504 -11.92 45.78 31.51
C PHE A 504 -13.03 45.43 30.52
N ALA A 505 -14.28 45.87 30.73
CA ALA A 505 -15.39 45.57 29.83
C ALA A 505 -16.09 46.85 29.34
N GLU A 506 -15.97 47.17 28.04
CA GLU A 506 -16.79 48.22 27.38
C GLU A 506 -18.28 47.85 27.26
N LYS A 507 -18.70 46.67 27.74
CA LYS A 507 -20.11 46.34 28.03
C LYS A 507 -20.20 45.43 29.27
N PRO A 508 -21.13 45.72 30.21
CA PRO A 508 -21.22 44.96 31.46
C PRO A 508 -21.66 43.52 31.18
N LEU A 509 -20.96 42.54 31.76
CA LEU A 509 -21.48 41.17 31.83
C LEU A 509 -22.64 41.14 32.84
N PRO A 510 -23.78 40.49 32.51
CA PRO A 510 -24.78 40.16 33.51
C PRO A 510 -24.29 38.94 34.30
N LEU A 511 -23.57 39.17 35.40
CA LEU A 511 -23.37 38.13 36.41
C LEU A 511 -24.63 38.04 37.27
N TRP A 512 -25.20 36.84 37.36
CA TRP A 512 -26.36 36.53 38.18
C TRP A 512 -25.99 36.47 39.67
N ILE A 513 -25.56 37.61 40.22
CA ILE A 513 -25.76 37.92 41.63
C ILE A 513 -26.98 38.84 41.64
N ASN A 514 -28.09 38.36 42.19
CA ASN A 514 -29.30 39.13 42.33
C ASN A 514 -29.00 40.39 43.15
N SER A 515 -28.94 41.55 42.49
CA SER A 515 -28.67 42.85 43.10
C SER A 515 -29.79 43.32 44.03
N ASP A 516 -30.94 42.65 44.03
CA ASP A 516 -32.10 43.03 44.83
C ASP A 516 -32.11 42.45 46.26
N LEU A 517 -31.04 41.75 46.67
CA LEU A 517 -30.86 41.25 48.04
C LEU A 517 -29.93 42.10 48.92
N ILE A 518 -29.42 43.23 48.41
CA ILE A 518 -28.43 44.08 49.12
C ILE A 518 -29.08 45.27 49.88
N PHE A 519 -30.38 45.50 49.71
CA PHE A 519 -31.09 46.58 50.42
C PHE A 519 -32.33 46.08 51.17
N SER A 520 -32.16 45.26 52.21
CA SER A 520 -33.03 45.38 53.40
C SER A 520 -32.47 44.66 54.63
N ALA A 521 -32.03 45.50 55.57
CA ALA A 521 -32.29 45.42 57.00
C ALA A 521 -31.73 44.25 57.83
N THR A 522 -30.93 44.71 58.81
CA THR A 522 -30.88 44.31 60.23
C THR A 522 -30.07 43.09 60.62
N GLU A 523 -29.02 43.39 61.40
CA GLU A 523 -28.43 42.68 62.53
C GLU A 523 -28.40 41.14 62.52
N GLU A 524 -27.20 40.61 62.72
CA GLU A 524 -26.85 39.19 62.88
C GLU A 524 -26.75 38.38 61.56
N ILE A 525 -25.59 38.52 60.90
CA ILE A 525 -24.70 37.44 60.42
C ILE A 525 -23.42 38.15 59.97
N THR A 526 -22.56 38.42 60.94
CA THR A 526 -21.10 38.53 60.72
C THR A 526 -20.61 37.09 60.63
N ASP A 527 -20.22 36.62 59.45
CA ASP A 527 -19.10 35.68 59.23
C ASP A 527 -19.10 35.12 57.79
N ALA A 528 -17.88 34.97 57.26
CA ALA A 528 -17.49 34.26 56.02
C ALA A 528 -17.49 35.04 54.68
N TYR A 529 -16.65 36.07 54.60
CA TYR A 529 -16.00 36.45 53.33
C TYR A 529 -14.48 36.52 53.52
N TYR A 530 -13.81 35.37 53.41
CA TYR A 530 -12.36 35.28 53.29
C TYR A 530 -12.02 34.28 52.18
N LEU A 531 -11.39 34.77 51.10
CA LEU A 531 -10.49 33.96 50.28
C LEU A 531 -9.21 33.78 51.10
N PHE A 532 -9.11 32.70 51.86
CA PHE A 532 -7.91 32.39 52.64
C PHE A 532 -6.77 31.87 51.75
N ASP A 533 -5.55 32.27 52.12
CA ASP A 533 -4.34 31.49 51.85
C ASP A 533 -4.30 30.34 52.86
N PHE A 534 -4.55 29.11 52.39
CA PHE A 534 -4.78 27.97 53.28
C PHE A 534 -3.49 27.30 53.78
N HIS A 535 -2.31 27.79 53.39
CA HIS A 535 -1.03 27.29 53.93
C HIS A 535 -0.72 27.79 55.35
N ASP A 536 -1.44 28.80 55.86
CA ASP A 536 -1.21 29.37 57.20
C ASP A 536 -2.12 28.79 58.30
N ILE A 537 -3.05 27.88 57.99
CA ILE A 537 -3.94 27.30 58.99
C ILE A 537 -3.27 26.12 59.68
N LYS A 538 -2.71 26.36 60.87
CA LYS A 538 -2.16 25.30 61.71
C LYS A 538 -3.28 24.35 62.20
N PRO A 539 -3.02 23.03 62.30
CA PRO A 539 -4.02 22.03 62.73
C PRO A 539 -4.71 22.35 64.06
N GLU A 540 -4.03 23.12 64.90
CA GLU A 540 -4.44 23.53 66.24
C GLU A 540 -5.69 24.44 66.26
N ASN A 541 -5.97 25.14 65.15
CA ASN A 541 -7.00 26.20 65.10
C ASN A 541 -8.31 25.78 64.39
N TRP A 542 -8.43 24.53 63.92
CA TRP A 542 -9.56 24.11 63.09
C TRP A 542 -10.91 24.04 63.83
N HIS A 543 -10.88 23.80 65.13
CA HIS A 543 -12.10 23.70 65.93
C HIS A 543 -12.68 25.07 66.34
N SER A 544 -11.89 26.14 66.32
CA SER A 544 -12.38 27.49 66.68
C SER A 544 -13.00 28.23 65.50
N ASP A 545 -12.40 28.13 64.31
CA ASP A 545 -12.71 29.07 63.23
C ASP A 545 -13.79 28.55 62.26
N PHE A 546 -14.09 27.23 62.26
CA PHE A 546 -15.05 26.63 61.32
C PHE A 546 -15.99 25.57 61.92
N PRO A 547 -16.87 25.91 62.89
CA PRO A 547 -17.77 24.93 63.54
C PRO A 547 -18.80 24.32 62.58
N SER A 548 -19.27 25.09 61.61
CA SER A 548 -20.36 24.73 60.68
C SER A 548 -19.92 23.74 59.59
N PHE A 549 -18.62 23.63 59.32
CA PHE A 549 -18.07 22.84 58.21
C PHE A 549 -17.84 21.36 58.59
N LEU A 550 -17.60 21.09 59.88
CA LEU A 550 -17.42 19.73 60.42
C LEU A 550 -18.71 18.90 60.39
N HIS A 551 -19.88 19.54 60.44
CA HIS A 551 -21.18 18.86 60.46
C HIS A 551 -21.53 18.13 59.14
N LEU A 552 -20.84 18.49 58.05
CA LEU A 552 -21.05 17.96 56.68
C LEU A 552 -20.19 16.73 56.35
N LEU A 553 -19.28 16.35 57.25
CA LEU A 553 -18.30 15.28 57.04
C LEU A 553 -18.61 13.99 57.82
N GLY A 554 -19.58 14.01 58.75
CA GLY A 554 -19.97 12.84 59.56
C GLY A 554 -18.96 12.51 60.66
N GLU A 555 -19.45 12.17 61.86
CA GLU A 555 -18.69 12.17 63.13
C GLU A 555 -17.61 11.08 63.30
N LYS A 556 -17.10 10.44 62.25
CA LYS A 556 -16.03 9.43 62.38
C LYS A 556 -15.01 9.45 61.24
N LEU A 557 -14.45 10.63 60.96
CA LEU A 557 -13.28 10.77 60.11
C LEU A 557 -12.09 11.19 60.97
N THR A 558 -10.92 10.58 60.75
CA THR A 558 -9.66 11.00 61.38
C THR A 558 -9.20 12.34 60.80
N ASP A 559 -8.43 13.15 61.54
CA ASP A 559 -7.98 14.48 61.10
C ASP A 559 -7.35 14.49 59.68
N SER A 560 -6.57 13.47 59.34
CA SER A 560 -6.00 13.29 57.98
C SER A 560 -7.04 13.08 56.86
N GLN A 561 -8.19 12.46 57.17
CA GLN A 561 -9.29 12.27 56.21
C GLN A 561 -10.13 13.53 56.06
N ILE A 562 -10.22 14.36 57.11
CA ILE A 562 -10.85 15.68 57.06
C ILE A 562 -10.02 16.61 56.19
N GLU A 563 -8.70 16.68 56.38
CA GLU A 563 -7.76 17.42 55.51
C GLU A 563 -7.89 17.00 54.05
N SER A 564 -7.89 15.69 53.77
CA SER A 564 -7.97 15.18 52.40
C SER A 564 -9.29 15.54 51.71
N ASN A 565 -10.42 15.44 52.43
CA ASN A 565 -11.74 15.74 51.87
C ASN A 565 -12.00 17.26 51.75
N LEU A 566 -11.50 18.07 52.68
CA LEU A 566 -11.52 19.53 52.57
C LEU A 566 -10.61 19.99 51.43
N GLY A 567 -9.37 19.51 51.37
CA GLY A 567 -8.41 19.83 50.30
C GLY A 567 -8.96 19.49 48.92
N LYS A 568 -9.64 18.34 48.77
CA LYS A 568 -10.35 17.98 47.53
C LYS A 568 -11.51 18.93 47.19
N LYS A 569 -12.31 19.36 48.16
CA LYS A 569 -13.43 20.30 47.93
C LYS A 569 -12.94 21.73 47.66
N ILE A 570 -11.88 22.17 48.34
CA ILE A 570 -11.23 23.46 48.17
C ILE A 570 -10.60 23.53 46.78
N ASN A 571 -9.78 22.55 46.39
CA ASN A 571 -9.23 22.46 45.04
C ASN A 571 -10.33 22.48 43.97
N LYS A 572 -11.45 21.78 44.18
CA LYS A 572 -12.56 21.77 43.22
C LYS A 572 -13.23 23.14 43.03
N LYS A 573 -13.30 23.97 44.08
CA LYS A 573 -13.88 25.33 44.02
C LYS A 573 -12.89 26.33 43.40
N THR A 574 -11.60 26.21 43.72
CA THR A 574 -10.52 26.97 43.11
C THR A 574 -10.39 26.67 41.61
N SER A 575 -10.37 25.38 41.23
CA SER A 575 -10.34 24.97 39.81
C SER A 575 -11.57 25.46 39.04
N TYR A 576 -12.75 25.48 39.65
CA TYR A 576 -13.95 26.04 39.02
C TYR A 576 -13.81 27.55 38.73
N TYR A 577 -13.28 28.33 39.66
CA TYR A 577 -13.08 29.77 39.44
C TYR A 577 -12.03 30.04 38.35
N ILE A 578 -10.92 29.32 38.40
CA ILE A 578 -9.84 29.43 37.40
C ILE A 578 -10.32 29.00 36.02
N GLU A 579 -11.15 27.95 35.93
CA GLU A 579 -11.78 27.53 34.67
C GLU A 579 -12.68 28.63 34.09
N GLN A 580 -13.44 29.35 34.92
CA GLN A 580 -14.23 30.49 34.45
C GLN A 580 -13.37 31.64 33.92
N VAL A 581 -12.23 31.91 34.57
CA VAL A 581 -11.25 32.91 34.09
C VAL A 581 -10.66 32.47 32.75
N ILE A 582 -10.18 31.23 32.63
CA ILE A 582 -9.59 30.67 31.41
C ILE A 582 -10.62 30.60 30.27
N SER A 583 -11.86 30.19 30.55
CA SER A 583 -12.94 30.17 29.57
C SER A 583 -13.23 31.56 29.02
N LYS A 584 -13.19 32.58 29.87
CA LYS A 584 -13.41 33.96 29.46
C LYS A 584 -12.25 34.52 28.63
N ILE A 585 -11.01 34.16 28.97
CA ILE A 585 -9.83 34.45 28.16
C ILE A 585 -9.97 33.80 26.76
N ALA A 586 -10.44 32.55 26.71
CA ALA A 586 -10.67 31.82 25.47
C ALA A 586 -11.80 32.41 24.60
N ASP A 587 -12.90 32.87 25.22
CA ASP A 587 -14.02 33.49 24.51
C ASP A 587 -13.68 34.89 23.95
N MET A 588 -12.79 35.64 24.62
CA MET A 588 -12.41 36.99 24.21
C MET A 588 -11.26 37.05 23.20
N GLY A 589 -10.43 36.00 23.08
CA GLY A 589 -9.36 35.89 22.08
C GLY A 589 -8.21 36.89 22.21
N ASN A 590 -8.10 37.60 23.34
CA ASN A 590 -7.07 38.61 23.60
C ASN A 590 -5.88 38.05 24.38
N ILE A 591 -4.73 38.75 24.32
CA ILE A 591 -3.53 38.48 25.12
C ILE A 591 -3.71 39.12 26.50
N TYR A 592 -3.54 38.34 27.58
CA TYR A 592 -3.66 38.81 28.97
C TYR A 592 -2.34 38.72 29.72
N GLY A 593 -2.02 39.74 30.50
CA GLY A 593 -0.89 39.71 31.43
C GLY A 593 -1.24 38.94 32.69
N LEU A 594 -0.41 37.94 33.04
CA LEU A 594 -0.47 37.17 34.28
C LEU A 594 0.94 37.01 34.86
N VAL A 595 1.04 36.29 35.98
CA VAL A 595 2.30 35.97 36.62
C VAL A 595 2.53 34.45 36.56
N GLY A 596 3.66 34.05 36.00
CA GLY A 596 4.12 32.67 36.01
C GLY A 596 4.93 32.37 37.27
N ILE A 597 4.92 31.10 37.65
CA ILE A 597 5.70 30.56 38.77
C ILE A 597 6.69 29.56 38.17
N LYS A 598 8.00 29.80 38.37
CA LYS A 598 9.05 28.85 37.98
C LYS A 598 9.16 27.69 38.98
N GLU A 599 9.86 26.62 38.61
CA GLU A 599 10.10 25.46 39.49
C GLU A 599 10.76 25.85 40.84
N ASP A 600 11.64 26.86 40.84
CA ASP A 600 12.29 27.37 42.05
C ASP A 600 11.39 28.30 42.91
N GLY A 601 10.13 28.49 42.51
CA GLY A 601 9.16 29.35 43.17
C GLY A 601 9.27 30.84 42.81
N SER A 602 10.20 31.23 41.93
CA SER A 602 10.32 32.62 41.50
C SER A 602 9.16 33.03 40.58
N LEU A 603 8.69 34.27 40.77
CA LEU A 603 7.60 34.84 40.01
C LEU A 603 8.13 35.67 38.82
N PHE A 604 7.48 35.55 37.67
CA PHE A 604 7.83 36.33 36.48
C PHE A 604 6.59 36.83 35.73
N PRO A 605 6.63 38.02 35.10
CA PRO A 605 5.51 38.52 34.33
C PRO A 605 5.40 37.77 33.00
N MET A 606 4.19 37.35 32.64
CA MET A 606 3.92 36.64 31.39
C MET A 606 2.69 37.13 30.66
N GLU A 607 2.66 36.89 29.35
CA GLU A 607 1.48 37.07 28.50
C GLU A 607 0.91 35.71 28.12
N ILE A 608 -0.41 35.56 28.23
CA ILE A 608 -1.13 34.33 27.89
C ILE A 608 -2.22 34.57 26.86
N ALA A 609 -2.41 33.60 25.96
CA ALA A 609 -3.57 33.51 25.09
C ALA A 609 -4.02 32.05 25.05
N VAL A 610 -5.33 31.79 25.20
CA VAL A 610 -5.89 30.44 25.30
C VAL A 610 -7.03 30.28 24.31
N GLY A 611 -7.18 29.10 23.70
CA GLY A 611 -8.32 28.73 22.86
C GLY A 611 -8.89 27.36 23.24
N GLU A 612 -10.18 27.14 23.00
CA GLU A 612 -10.83 25.85 23.24
C GLU A 612 -10.77 24.95 21.99
N ALA A 613 -10.41 23.67 22.18
CA ALA A 613 -10.35 22.64 21.14
C ALA A 613 -11.11 21.38 21.58
N LYS A 614 -11.64 20.62 20.61
CA LYS A 614 -12.34 19.34 20.85
C LYS A 614 -11.63 18.20 20.16
N PHE A 615 -11.34 17.13 20.91
CA PHE A 615 -10.78 15.88 20.38
C PHE A 615 -11.41 14.67 21.07
N ASN A 616 -11.89 13.68 20.30
CA ASN A 616 -12.56 12.47 20.82
C ASN A 616 -13.64 12.72 21.90
N GLN A 617 -14.53 13.69 21.66
CA GLN A 617 -15.61 14.08 22.58
C GLN A 617 -15.17 14.67 23.93
N LYS A 618 -13.87 14.96 24.12
CA LYS A 618 -13.35 15.70 25.28
C LYS A 618 -12.95 17.11 24.86
N ASN A 619 -13.24 18.09 25.72
CA ASN A 619 -12.87 19.49 25.51
C ASN A 619 -11.54 19.78 26.22
N PHE A 620 -10.65 20.46 25.53
CA PHE A 620 -9.32 20.84 25.99
C PHE A 620 -9.07 22.31 25.72
N TYR A 621 -8.20 22.91 26.52
CA TYR A 621 -7.66 24.24 26.27
C TYR A 621 -6.25 24.11 25.69
N ILE A 622 -5.93 24.93 24.69
CA ILE A 622 -4.58 25.10 24.15
C ILE A 622 -4.19 26.55 24.38
N GLY A 623 -3.12 26.78 25.14
CA GLY A 623 -2.62 28.11 25.46
C GLY A 623 -1.20 28.35 24.98
N THR A 624 -0.90 29.59 24.59
CA THR A 624 0.45 30.10 24.37
C THR A 624 0.84 31.02 25.52
N PHE A 625 2.02 30.82 26.12
CA PHE A 625 2.53 31.51 27.30
C PHE A 625 3.91 32.10 27.00
N ARG A 626 4.10 33.40 27.20
CA ARG A 626 5.33 34.12 26.85
C ARG A 626 5.86 34.89 28.06
N ASP A 627 7.13 34.69 28.41
CA ASP A 627 7.85 35.48 29.41
C ASP A 627 8.19 36.88 28.85
N ILE A 628 7.88 37.94 29.60
CA ILE A 628 8.13 39.34 29.22
C ILE A 628 9.11 40.08 30.15
N THR A 629 9.89 39.35 30.96
CA THR A 629 10.84 39.90 31.94
C THR A 629 11.88 40.83 31.29
N ASP A 630 12.59 40.39 30.25
CA ASP A 630 13.63 41.18 29.58
C ASP A 630 13.10 42.48 28.97
N ARG A 631 11.86 42.44 28.45
CA ARG A 631 11.20 43.61 27.87
C ARG A 631 10.93 44.67 28.94
N LYS A 632 10.47 44.26 30.13
CA LYS A 632 10.25 45.18 31.26
C LYS A 632 11.55 45.66 31.90
N GLU A 633 12.54 44.80 32.05
CA GLU A 633 13.84 45.19 32.59
C GLU A 633 14.61 46.15 31.68
N SER A 634 14.49 46.01 30.35
CA SER A 634 15.15 46.90 29.38
C SER A 634 14.57 48.31 29.38
N GLU A 635 13.26 48.46 29.65
CA GLU A 635 12.61 49.77 29.83
C GLU A 635 13.06 50.47 31.11
N ILE A 636 13.42 49.71 32.16
CA ILE A 636 13.88 50.24 33.46
C ILE A 636 15.39 50.53 33.43
N LYS A 637 16.22 49.66 32.84
CA LYS A 637 17.69 49.79 32.77
C LYS A 637 18.16 50.99 31.94
N LEU A 638 17.35 51.49 31.00
CA LEU A 638 17.68 52.69 30.21
C LEU A 638 17.71 53.98 31.06
N ARG A 639 17.08 53.98 32.24
CA ARG A 639 17.02 55.14 33.15
C ARG A 639 18.15 55.21 34.18
N GLU A 640 18.86 54.12 34.48
CA GLU A 640 19.78 54.04 35.63
C GLU A 640 21.28 54.01 35.29
N ASN A 641 21.65 53.87 34.01
CA ASN A 641 23.04 53.61 33.60
C ASN A 641 23.98 54.84 33.64
N GLU A 642 23.49 56.03 34.00
CA GLU A 642 24.24 57.29 33.94
C GLU A 642 25.06 57.61 35.21
N GLN A 643 24.88 56.90 36.34
CA GLN A 643 25.43 57.33 37.66
C GLN A 643 26.38 56.34 38.38
N ARG A 644 26.66 55.13 37.88
CA ARG A 644 27.23 54.04 38.71
C ARG A 644 28.78 53.87 38.70
N PHE A 645 29.54 54.67 37.97
CA PHE A 645 30.98 54.40 37.70
C PHE A 645 31.98 54.61 38.88
N ARG A 646 31.56 55.02 40.09
CA ARG A 646 32.49 55.44 41.17
C ARG A 646 32.82 54.41 42.28
N SER A 647 32.28 53.19 42.27
CA SER A 647 32.34 52.30 43.47
C SER A 647 33.24 51.06 43.39
N LEU A 648 34.10 50.92 42.37
CA LEU A 648 34.89 49.71 42.07
C LEU A 648 36.16 49.52 42.96
N SER A 649 36.00 49.39 44.28
CA SER A 649 37.04 48.84 45.19
C SER A 649 36.57 47.63 46.01
N ARG A 650 35.33 47.17 45.81
CA ARG A 650 34.73 46.03 46.51
C ARG A 650 34.51 44.79 45.63
N ALA A 651 35.04 44.78 44.39
CA ALA A 651 34.69 43.81 43.37
C ALA A 651 35.92 43.07 42.78
N THR A 652 36.77 42.47 43.62
CA THR A 652 37.73 41.46 43.14
C THR A 652 37.23 40.07 43.52
N PHE A 653 37.17 39.17 42.54
CA PHE A 653 36.74 37.78 42.69
C PHE A 653 37.79 36.87 43.38
N GLU A 654 38.95 37.43 43.71
CA GLU A 654 40.08 36.75 44.32
C GLU A 654 40.08 36.94 45.84
N GLY A 655 40.33 35.87 46.58
CA GLY A 655 40.54 35.93 48.03
C GLY A 655 41.88 36.58 48.33
N ILE A 656 41.92 37.63 49.16
CA ILE A 656 43.16 38.32 49.52
C ILE A 656 43.36 38.14 51.02
N ILE A 657 44.50 37.55 51.39
CA ILE A 657 44.93 37.36 52.79
C ILE A 657 46.25 38.10 53.00
N ILE A 658 46.31 38.94 54.04
CA ILE A 658 47.55 39.56 54.52
C ILE A 658 47.97 38.80 55.78
N HIS A 659 49.23 38.34 55.86
CA HIS A 659 49.72 37.55 57.00
C HIS A 659 51.08 38.04 57.51
N GLU A 660 51.34 37.82 58.79
CA GLU A 660 52.57 38.14 59.51
C GLU A 660 52.91 36.96 60.44
N GLN A 661 54.11 36.38 60.32
CA GLN A 661 54.56 35.24 61.15
C GLN A 661 53.49 34.14 61.31
N GLU A 662 53.03 33.62 60.16
CA GLU A 662 52.01 32.55 60.02
C GLU A 662 50.57 32.93 60.40
N LYS A 663 50.33 34.12 60.97
CA LYS A 663 48.99 34.59 61.33
C LYS A 663 48.39 35.52 60.30
N ILE A 664 47.10 35.34 60.02
CA ILE A 664 46.33 36.23 59.15
C ILE A 664 46.04 37.53 59.88
N MET A 665 46.46 38.65 59.30
CA MET A 665 46.32 40.00 59.86
C MET A 665 45.11 40.75 59.31
N ASP A 666 44.79 40.52 58.04
CA ASP A 666 43.64 41.12 57.36
C ASP A 666 43.21 40.25 56.18
N THR A 667 41.93 40.29 55.82
CA THR A 667 41.39 39.48 54.73
C THR A 667 40.18 40.15 54.08
N ASN A 668 39.93 39.86 52.80
CA ASN A 668 38.72 40.31 52.11
C ASN A 668 37.57 39.30 52.23
N ILE A 669 36.34 39.75 51.92
CA ILE A 669 35.13 38.91 52.02
C ILE A 669 35.17 37.70 51.07
N ALA A 670 35.89 37.80 49.95
CA ALA A 670 36.05 36.70 49.00
C ALA A 670 36.84 35.53 49.61
N ALA A 671 37.92 35.81 50.36
CA ALA A 671 38.67 34.77 51.08
C ALA A 671 37.85 34.16 52.23
N ALA A 672 37.09 34.96 52.98
CA ALA A 672 36.20 34.49 54.03
C ALA A 672 35.15 33.48 53.50
N ASN A 673 34.45 33.87 52.43
CA ASN A 673 33.47 32.99 51.77
C ASN A 673 34.11 31.73 51.17
N MET A 674 35.30 31.85 50.58
CA MET A 674 36.00 30.72 49.96
C MET A 674 36.33 29.61 50.97
N PHE A 675 36.79 29.95 52.18
CA PHE A 675 37.16 28.94 53.18
C PHE A 675 36.04 28.63 54.19
N GLY A 676 34.90 29.33 54.12
CA GLY A 676 33.74 29.10 54.99
C GLY A 676 33.91 29.65 56.41
N TYR A 677 34.73 30.69 56.58
CA TYR A 677 34.95 31.38 57.85
C TYR A 677 34.33 32.78 57.80
N GLU A 678 33.87 33.30 58.95
CA GLU A 678 33.52 34.72 59.06
C GLU A 678 34.78 35.60 59.01
N LEU A 679 34.65 36.83 58.52
CA LEU A 679 35.81 37.73 58.33
C LEU A 679 36.56 37.99 59.66
N SER A 680 35.81 38.06 60.78
CA SER A 680 36.36 38.22 62.13
C SER A 680 36.99 36.95 62.69
N GLU A 681 36.66 35.76 62.18
CA GLU A 681 37.25 34.48 62.59
C GLU A 681 38.56 34.18 61.87
N MET A 682 38.69 34.63 60.62
CA MET A 682 39.93 34.48 59.84
C MET A 682 41.06 35.37 60.36
N VAL A 683 40.76 36.58 60.81
CA VAL A 683 41.77 37.50 61.35
C VAL A 683 42.29 36.97 62.69
N GLY A 684 43.58 36.61 62.74
CA GLY A 684 44.27 36.01 63.88
C GLY A 684 44.49 34.49 63.77
N MET A 685 43.86 33.83 62.80
CA MET A 685 44.02 32.40 62.50
C MET A 685 45.42 32.08 61.96
N ASN A 686 45.89 30.85 62.18
CA ASN A 686 47.10 30.37 61.53
C ASN A 686 46.79 29.98 60.07
N GLY A 687 47.48 30.59 59.11
CA GLY A 687 47.30 30.34 57.68
C GLY A 687 47.55 28.89 57.26
N TRP A 688 48.30 28.10 58.05
CA TRP A 688 48.53 26.67 57.82
C TRP A 688 47.25 25.83 57.92
N GLU A 689 46.24 26.31 58.64
CA GLU A 689 44.94 25.62 58.78
C GLU A 689 44.12 25.66 57.47
N LEU A 690 44.46 26.58 56.55
CA LEU A 690 43.75 26.75 55.28
C LEU A 690 44.34 25.90 54.14
N ILE A 691 45.49 25.24 54.35
CA ILE A 691 46.19 24.46 53.32
C ILE A 691 46.42 23.04 53.84
N ALA A 692 46.20 22.03 53.00
CA ALA A 692 46.40 20.63 53.38
C ALA A 692 47.88 20.35 53.77
N PRO A 693 48.14 19.56 54.84
CA PRO A 693 49.47 19.41 55.42
C PRO A 693 50.57 18.96 54.46
N GLU A 694 50.23 18.14 53.46
CA GLU A 694 51.16 17.64 52.45
C GLU A 694 51.71 18.72 51.50
N TYR A 695 51.09 19.90 51.47
CA TYR A 695 51.55 21.04 50.66
C TYR A 695 52.30 22.11 51.46
N HIS A 696 52.47 21.94 52.77
CA HIS A 696 53.12 22.95 53.63
C HIS A 696 54.58 23.20 53.21
N ASP A 697 55.36 22.15 52.94
CA ASP A 697 56.76 22.28 52.51
C ASP A 697 56.90 23.07 51.20
N LEU A 698 55.97 22.86 50.25
CA LEU A 698 55.93 23.56 48.98
C LEU A 698 55.63 25.06 49.16
N VAL A 699 54.68 25.38 50.04
CA VAL A 699 54.31 26.77 50.37
C VAL A 699 55.50 27.48 51.02
N VAL A 700 56.22 26.84 51.95
CA VAL A 700 57.43 27.39 52.58
C VAL A 700 58.52 27.68 51.53
N GLU A 701 58.78 26.72 50.62
CA GLU A 701 59.77 26.88 49.55
C GLU A 701 59.43 28.07 48.63
N LYS A 702 58.16 28.24 48.25
CA LYS A 702 57.71 29.35 47.39
C LYS A 702 57.77 30.71 48.10
N MET A 703 57.41 30.77 49.38
CA MET A 703 57.53 32.00 50.17
C MET A 703 59.00 32.42 50.39
N THR A 704 59.91 31.48 50.64
CA THR A 704 61.34 31.78 50.89
C THR A 704 62.13 32.08 49.61
N SER A 705 61.76 31.48 48.48
CA SER A 705 62.42 31.72 47.18
C SER A 705 62.02 33.05 46.52
N GLY A 706 60.99 33.74 47.00
CA GLY A 706 60.51 35.00 46.43
C GLY A 706 59.88 34.86 45.03
N SER A 707 59.40 33.66 44.69
CA SER A 707 58.81 33.35 43.38
C SER A 707 57.44 34.01 43.22
N GLU A 708 57.31 34.96 42.30
CA GLU A 708 56.03 35.62 41.94
C GLU A 708 55.10 34.77 41.06
N LYS A 709 55.40 33.49 40.82
CA LYS A 709 54.51 32.60 40.05
C LYS A 709 53.49 31.91 40.96
N ALA A 710 52.21 32.04 40.59
CA ALA A 710 51.12 31.28 41.19
C ALA A 710 51.39 29.76 41.13
N TYR A 711 50.97 29.04 42.16
CA TYR A 711 51.15 27.59 42.29
C TYR A 711 49.89 26.93 42.87
N GLU A 712 49.65 25.68 42.51
CA GLU A 712 48.46 24.93 42.93
C GLU A 712 48.73 24.13 44.22
N VAL A 713 47.82 24.24 45.19
CA VAL A 713 47.78 23.45 46.42
C VAL A 713 46.34 23.00 46.69
N ILE A 714 46.13 22.24 47.75
CA ILE A 714 44.79 21.90 48.24
C ILE A 714 44.44 22.78 49.43
N GLY A 715 43.37 23.56 49.30
CA GLY A 715 42.78 24.35 50.38
C GLY A 715 41.85 23.50 51.25
N VAL A 716 41.74 23.84 52.54
CA VAL A 716 40.89 23.16 53.52
C VAL A 716 39.86 24.15 54.08
N ARG A 717 38.57 23.86 53.94
CA ARG A 717 37.47 24.69 54.47
C ARG A 717 37.22 24.42 55.95
N LYS A 718 36.49 25.30 56.62
CA LYS A 718 36.09 25.19 58.05
C LYS A 718 35.39 23.88 58.40
N ASP A 719 34.63 23.31 57.46
CA ASP A 719 33.91 22.04 57.62
C ASP A 719 34.78 20.80 57.37
N GLY A 720 36.06 20.97 57.04
CA GLY A 720 37.01 19.91 56.73
C GLY A 720 37.00 19.46 55.27
N SER A 721 36.16 20.02 54.41
CA SER A 721 36.18 19.73 52.97
C SER A 721 37.41 20.35 52.29
N THR A 722 37.94 19.66 51.28
CA THR A 722 39.15 20.07 50.56
C THR A 722 38.83 20.46 49.12
N PHE A 723 39.54 21.43 48.57
CA PHE A 723 39.33 21.92 47.20
C PHE A 723 40.64 22.37 46.55
N PRO A 724 40.77 22.31 45.21
CA PRO A 724 41.95 22.79 44.52
C PRO A 724 42.04 24.32 44.57
N LEU A 725 43.17 24.83 45.04
CA LEU A 725 43.43 26.22 45.34
C LEU A 725 44.70 26.69 44.64
N GLU A 726 44.62 27.75 43.83
CA GLU A 726 45.77 28.44 43.29
C GLU A 726 46.17 29.59 44.22
N VAL A 727 47.47 29.64 44.58
CA VAL A 727 48.03 30.60 45.53
C VAL A 727 49.14 31.39 44.86
N GLU A 728 49.04 32.71 44.91
CA GLU A 728 50.11 33.64 44.55
C GLU A 728 50.45 34.48 45.77
N SER A 729 51.73 34.59 46.14
CA SER A 729 52.11 35.28 47.37
C SER A 729 53.29 36.21 47.16
N LYS A 730 53.24 37.39 47.78
CA LYS A 730 54.28 38.41 47.74
C LYS A 730 54.58 38.92 49.14
N VAL A 731 55.86 38.91 49.51
CA VAL A 731 56.33 39.42 50.80
C VAL A 731 56.78 40.87 50.65
N PHE A 732 56.38 41.73 51.58
CA PHE A 732 56.74 43.16 51.64
C PHE A 732 57.04 43.58 53.09
N LEU A 733 57.87 44.61 53.25
CA LEU A 733 58.21 45.15 54.57
C LEU A 733 57.20 46.23 54.98
N TYR A 734 56.58 46.07 56.15
CA TYR A 734 55.67 47.06 56.72
C TYR A 734 55.99 47.26 58.21
N ARG A 735 56.27 48.51 58.61
CA ARG A 735 56.63 48.90 59.99
C ARG A 735 57.77 48.09 60.64
N GLY A 736 58.72 47.62 59.84
CA GLY A 736 59.89 46.88 60.32
C GLY A 736 59.71 45.36 60.39
N ASN A 737 58.52 44.84 60.11
CA ASN A 737 58.22 43.41 60.04
C ASN A 737 57.98 42.97 58.58
N GLN A 738 58.28 41.70 58.28
CA GLN A 738 57.99 41.09 56.98
C GLN A 738 56.54 40.59 56.96
N ASN A 739 55.69 41.21 56.14
CA ASN A 739 54.30 40.81 55.92
C ASN A 739 54.15 40.18 54.53
N GLY A 740 53.35 39.14 54.40
CA GLY A 740 52.98 38.55 53.11
C GLY A 740 51.57 38.95 52.70
N VAL A 741 51.33 39.23 51.42
CA VAL A 741 49.99 39.20 50.82
C VAL A 741 49.91 37.95 49.96
N ALA A 742 48.89 37.12 50.19
CA ALA A 742 48.52 36.00 49.33
C ALA A 742 47.20 36.30 48.61
N ALA A 743 47.21 36.15 47.28
CA ALA A 743 46.01 36.06 46.45
C ALA A 743 45.68 34.58 46.26
N LEU A 744 44.40 34.25 46.47
CA LEU A 744 43.86 32.90 46.55
C LEU A 744 42.72 32.76 45.56
N ARG A 745 42.76 31.71 44.75
CA ARG A 745 41.75 31.42 43.73
C ARG A 745 41.31 29.97 43.77
N ASP A 746 40.02 29.73 43.99
CA ASP A 746 39.42 28.41 43.84
C ASP A 746 39.38 28.06 42.34
N ILE A 747 39.99 26.94 41.95
CA ILE A 747 40.09 26.50 40.54
C ILE A 747 39.19 25.29 40.23
N THR A 748 38.21 24.99 41.09
CA THR A 748 37.30 23.84 40.94
C THR A 748 36.56 23.86 39.60
N GLU A 749 35.96 25.00 39.21
CA GLU A 749 35.26 25.13 37.92
C GLU A 749 36.19 24.92 36.70
N ARG A 750 37.45 25.37 36.80
CA ARG A 750 38.43 25.21 35.73
C ARG A 750 38.80 23.74 35.51
N LYS A 751 39.01 22.96 36.58
CA LYS A 751 39.29 21.52 36.48
C LYS A 751 38.08 20.74 35.95
N LEU A 752 36.86 21.13 36.32
CA LEU A 752 35.62 20.55 35.77
C LEU A 752 35.44 20.86 34.28
N ALA A 753 35.76 22.08 33.83
CA ALA A 753 35.71 22.48 32.43
C ALA A 753 36.76 21.73 31.57
N GLU A 754 37.97 21.52 32.10
CA GLU A 754 39.02 20.72 31.42
C GLU A 754 38.61 19.24 31.30
N ALA A 755 37.97 18.67 32.33
CA ALA A 755 37.41 17.32 32.26
C ALA A 755 36.26 17.19 31.25
N ALA A 756 35.34 18.16 31.23
CA ALA A 756 34.23 18.21 30.27
C ALA A 756 34.71 18.37 28.82
N LEU A 757 35.77 19.15 28.60
CA LEU A 757 36.38 19.30 27.27
C LEU A 757 36.97 17.97 26.79
N ARG A 758 37.67 17.23 27.67
CA ARG A 758 38.23 15.91 27.35
C ARG A 758 37.14 14.88 27.03
N GLU A 759 36.04 14.88 27.80
CA GLU A 759 34.89 14.01 27.54
C GLU A 759 34.20 14.36 26.19
N SER A 760 34.09 15.65 25.87
CA SER A 760 33.56 16.11 24.58
C SER A 760 34.43 15.69 23.39
N GLU A 761 35.76 15.77 23.51
CA GLU A 761 36.72 15.32 22.48
C GLU A 761 36.64 13.80 22.24
N GLU A 762 36.58 13.00 23.30
CA GLU A 762 36.43 11.55 23.22
C GLU A 762 35.08 11.16 22.59
N ARG A 763 34.00 11.86 22.95
CA ARG A 763 32.66 11.66 22.38
C ARG A 763 32.60 12.02 20.89
N PHE A 764 33.22 13.12 20.47
CA PHE A 764 33.28 13.52 19.06
C PHE A 764 34.03 12.48 18.21
N ARG A 765 35.17 11.99 18.70
CA ARG A 765 35.96 10.95 18.01
C ARG A 765 35.18 9.65 17.86
N ALA A 766 34.43 9.24 18.90
CA ALA A 766 33.58 8.05 18.84
C ALA A 766 32.46 8.15 17.80
N VAL A 767 31.80 9.31 17.69
CA VAL A 767 30.74 9.56 16.69
C VAL A 767 31.30 9.50 15.27
N MET A 768 32.47 10.09 15.04
CA MET A 768 33.11 10.09 13.73
C MET A 768 33.47 8.66 13.27
N GLU A 769 34.02 7.83 14.15
CA GLU A 769 34.43 6.45 13.82
C GLU A 769 33.24 5.49 13.63
N GLN A 770 32.12 5.72 14.32
CA GLN A 770 30.91 4.88 14.18
C GLN A 770 29.99 5.29 13.03
N ALA A 771 30.24 6.44 12.39
CA ALA A 771 29.39 6.92 11.31
C ALA A 771 29.44 5.98 10.08
N ALA A 772 28.27 5.66 9.54
CA ALA A 772 28.15 4.81 8.35
C ALA A 772 28.68 5.49 7.08
N ASP A 773 28.52 6.81 6.98
CA ASP A 773 29.03 7.61 5.86
C ASP A 773 30.55 7.82 5.98
N ALA A 774 31.20 8.06 4.84
CA ALA A 774 32.63 8.35 4.80
C ALA A 774 32.89 9.79 5.28
N PHE A 775 33.67 9.95 6.35
CA PHE A 775 34.10 11.24 6.88
C PHE A 775 35.52 11.56 6.45
N ILE A 776 35.73 12.75 5.90
CA ILE A 776 37.03 13.28 5.51
C ILE A 776 37.17 14.71 6.05
N ILE A 777 38.21 14.97 6.82
CA ILE A 777 38.60 16.30 7.25
C ILE A 777 39.83 16.71 6.45
N HIS A 778 39.79 17.86 5.78
CA HIS A 778 40.91 18.36 5.00
C HIS A 778 41.13 19.87 5.21
N ASP A 779 42.33 20.34 4.89
CA ASP A 779 42.63 21.77 4.92
C ASP A 779 42.12 22.50 3.65
N LEU A 780 42.28 23.83 3.59
CA LEU A 780 41.87 24.63 2.43
C LEU A 780 42.68 24.34 1.15
N ALA A 781 43.84 23.68 1.26
CA ALA A 781 44.64 23.22 0.13
C ALA A 781 44.22 21.82 -0.34
N GLY A 782 43.25 21.19 0.33
CA GLY A 782 42.76 19.85 0.00
C GLY A 782 43.59 18.71 0.59
N LYS A 783 44.54 19.00 1.50
CA LYS A 783 45.31 17.95 2.18
C LYS A 783 44.44 17.28 3.24
N ILE A 784 44.36 15.95 3.19
CA ILE A 784 43.57 15.17 4.15
C ILE A 784 44.27 15.20 5.51
N ILE A 785 43.55 15.69 6.52
CA ILE A 785 44.00 15.84 7.91
C ILE A 785 43.48 14.70 8.77
N ASP A 786 42.26 14.22 8.52
CA ASP A 786 41.72 13.06 9.23
C ASP A 786 40.61 12.34 8.45
N VAL A 787 40.39 11.07 8.76
CA VAL A 787 39.37 10.21 8.14
C VAL A 787 38.85 9.16 9.13
N ASN A 788 37.61 8.69 8.92
CA ASN A 788 37.05 7.57 9.68
C ASN A 788 37.29 6.21 9.00
N GLU A 789 36.94 5.13 9.70
CA GLU A 789 37.04 3.76 9.15
C GLU A 789 36.17 3.56 7.89
N SER A 790 34.99 4.20 7.81
CA SER A 790 34.11 4.11 6.63
C SER A 790 34.77 4.67 5.37
N THR A 791 35.50 5.79 5.48
CA THR A 791 36.31 6.34 4.38
C THR A 791 37.37 5.35 3.89
N CYS A 792 38.07 4.70 4.83
CA CYS A 792 39.10 3.70 4.49
C CYS A 792 38.49 2.51 3.73
N LYS A 793 37.36 1.98 4.21
CA LYS A 793 36.61 0.88 3.55
C LYS A 793 36.09 1.27 2.18
N SER A 794 35.52 2.46 2.06
CA SER A 794 34.94 2.97 0.81
C SER A 794 36.02 3.20 -0.26
N LEU A 795 37.14 3.85 0.08
CA LEU A 795 38.17 4.17 -0.91
C LEU A 795 39.20 3.04 -1.11
N GLY A 796 39.28 2.08 -0.18
CA GLY A 796 40.22 0.95 -0.24
C GLY A 796 41.66 1.31 0.12
N TYR A 797 41.88 2.46 0.76
CA TYR A 797 43.16 2.90 1.29
C TYR A 797 43.22 2.71 2.80
N SER A 798 44.41 2.47 3.34
CA SER A 798 44.63 2.57 4.78
C SER A 798 44.59 4.04 5.24
N ARG A 799 44.26 4.27 6.52
CA ARG A 799 44.25 5.64 7.11
C ARG A 799 45.58 6.36 6.87
N GLN A 800 46.71 5.67 7.05
CA GLN A 800 48.04 6.26 6.89
C GLN A 800 48.37 6.61 5.44
N GLU A 801 47.82 5.87 4.47
CA GLU A 801 47.89 6.25 3.05
C GLU A 801 47.03 7.47 2.77
N LEU A 802 45.78 7.52 3.25
CA LEU A 802 44.85 8.64 3.03
C LEU A 802 45.38 9.97 3.61
N LEU A 803 46.02 9.94 4.77
CA LEU A 803 46.63 11.14 5.39
C LEU A 803 47.79 11.73 4.57
N ASN A 804 48.33 10.99 3.61
CA ASN A 804 49.37 11.46 2.68
C ASN A 804 48.81 11.89 1.32
N LEU A 805 47.50 11.79 1.13
CA LEU A 805 46.82 12.14 -0.12
C LEU A 805 46.11 13.50 0.00
N TYR A 806 45.79 14.04 -1.17
CA TYR A 806 44.95 15.20 -1.35
C TYR A 806 43.58 14.77 -1.90
N ILE A 807 42.55 15.59 -1.72
CA ILE A 807 41.21 15.32 -2.28
C ILE A 807 41.25 15.06 -3.79
N GLU A 808 42.18 15.70 -4.51
CA GLU A 808 42.40 15.51 -5.95
C GLU A 808 42.86 14.09 -6.35
N ASP A 809 43.50 13.37 -5.42
CA ASP A 809 43.94 12.00 -5.67
C ASP A 809 42.76 11.02 -5.69
N ILE A 810 41.69 11.35 -4.95
CA ILE A 810 40.51 10.50 -4.73
C ILE A 810 39.26 11.01 -5.46
N GLU A 811 39.25 12.22 -6.02
CA GLU A 811 38.13 12.79 -6.77
C GLU A 811 38.48 12.96 -8.26
N GLU A 812 37.72 12.33 -9.16
CA GLU A 812 38.10 12.23 -10.58
C GLU A 812 37.88 13.54 -11.37
N ASN A 813 36.90 14.36 -10.98
CA ASN A 813 36.56 15.62 -11.63
C ASN A 813 37.13 16.85 -10.90
N PHE A 814 38.29 16.70 -10.26
CA PHE A 814 38.92 17.78 -9.50
C PHE A 814 39.50 18.88 -10.41
N ALA A 815 38.66 19.82 -10.85
CA ALA A 815 39.10 20.98 -11.62
C ALA A 815 39.75 22.02 -10.69
N TYR A 816 41.09 22.05 -10.65
CA TYR A 816 41.92 22.92 -9.79
C TYR A 816 41.54 24.42 -9.83
N GLN A 817 40.86 24.88 -10.90
CA GLN A 817 40.47 26.28 -11.09
C GLN A 817 39.13 26.69 -10.44
N GLU A 818 38.25 25.75 -10.05
CA GLU A 818 36.92 26.08 -9.48
C GLU A 818 36.84 25.98 -7.95
N PHE A 819 37.59 25.09 -7.33
CA PHE A 819 37.45 24.78 -5.90
C PHE A 819 37.88 25.90 -4.93
N PRO A 820 38.96 26.67 -5.16
CA PRO A 820 39.28 27.82 -4.30
C PRO A 820 38.19 28.90 -4.27
N LYS A 821 37.34 28.99 -5.31
CA LYS A 821 36.15 29.85 -5.32
C LYS A 821 34.99 29.22 -4.53
N LYS A 822 34.78 27.90 -4.64
CA LYS A 822 33.76 27.17 -3.85
C LYS A 822 34.05 27.23 -2.35
N TRP A 823 35.32 27.11 -1.93
CA TRP A 823 35.73 27.23 -0.52
C TRP A 823 35.53 28.62 0.07
N LYS A 824 35.67 29.68 -0.76
CA LYS A 824 35.39 31.06 -0.33
C LYS A 824 33.91 31.32 -0.03
N ASN A 825 33.00 30.51 -0.59
CA ASN A 825 31.56 30.63 -0.39
C ASN A 825 31.02 29.78 0.77
N LEU A 826 31.87 28.97 1.42
CA LEU A 826 31.48 28.25 2.63
C LEU A 826 31.34 29.24 3.80
N ILE A 827 30.12 29.41 4.27
CA ILE A 827 29.79 30.22 5.44
C ILE A 827 29.84 29.29 6.67
N PRO A 828 30.52 29.69 7.77
CA PRO A 828 30.48 28.94 9.03
C PRO A 828 29.03 28.61 9.44
N GLY A 829 28.72 27.33 9.66
CA GLY A 829 27.40 26.87 10.08
C GLY A 829 26.40 26.55 8.96
N ILE A 830 26.70 26.83 7.68
CA ILE A 830 25.82 26.49 6.54
C ILE A 830 26.49 25.41 5.68
N PRO A 831 26.05 24.14 5.76
CA PRO A 831 26.62 23.07 4.95
C PRO A 831 26.15 23.16 3.49
N ILE A 832 27.03 22.83 2.55
CA ILE A 832 26.72 22.76 1.11
C ILE A 832 26.74 21.30 0.67
N THR A 833 25.77 20.87 -0.13
CA THR A 833 25.75 19.54 -0.75
C THR A 833 26.14 19.64 -2.21
N ILE A 834 27.07 18.78 -2.64
CA ILE A 834 27.51 18.66 -4.04
C ILE A 834 27.54 17.19 -4.46
N GLU A 835 27.35 16.90 -5.74
CA GLU A 835 27.62 15.56 -6.28
C GLU A 835 29.00 15.50 -6.91
N GLY A 836 29.68 14.36 -6.74
CA GLY A 836 31.04 14.13 -7.23
C GLY A 836 31.25 12.68 -7.65
N ILE A 837 32.49 12.36 -8.03
CA ILE A 837 32.91 11.00 -8.38
C ILE A 837 34.19 10.70 -7.62
N HIS A 838 34.12 9.71 -6.72
CA HIS A 838 35.31 9.20 -6.05
C HIS A 838 35.95 8.06 -6.82
N ARG A 839 37.26 7.95 -6.71
CA ARG A 839 38.10 6.91 -7.27
C ARG A 839 38.71 6.08 -6.15
N ARG A 840 38.49 4.77 -6.20
CA ARG A 840 39.08 3.79 -5.28
C ARG A 840 40.55 3.55 -5.62
N LYS A 841 41.28 2.90 -4.71
CA LYS A 841 42.67 2.45 -4.91
C LYS A 841 42.85 1.52 -6.11
N ASP A 842 41.82 0.75 -6.48
CA ASP A 842 41.81 -0.13 -7.66
C ASP A 842 41.45 0.60 -8.98
N HIS A 843 41.41 1.94 -8.96
CA HIS A 843 41.02 2.82 -10.05
C HIS A 843 39.54 2.77 -10.47
N LYS A 844 38.68 1.99 -9.80
CA LYS A 844 37.24 2.05 -10.07
C LYS A 844 36.64 3.32 -9.50
N THR A 845 35.70 3.90 -10.22
CA THR A 845 35.04 5.13 -9.84
C THR A 845 33.58 4.88 -9.48
N PHE A 846 33.04 5.71 -8.59
CA PHE A 846 31.67 5.60 -8.14
C PHE A 846 31.10 6.98 -7.81
N PRO A 847 29.81 7.22 -8.10
CA PRO A 847 29.18 8.50 -7.85
C PRO A 847 28.93 8.66 -6.35
N ILE A 848 29.12 9.89 -5.87
CA ILE A 848 28.91 10.25 -4.48
C ILE A 848 28.12 11.55 -4.34
N GLU A 849 27.48 11.71 -3.19
CA GLU A 849 26.98 12.97 -2.68
C GLU A 849 27.88 13.41 -1.52
N VAL A 850 28.39 14.63 -1.55
CA VAL A 850 29.30 15.19 -0.54
C VAL A 850 28.66 16.38 0.13
N ARG A 851 28.50 16.30 1.44
CA ARG A 851 28.08 17.42 2.28
C ARG A 851 29.30 18.05 2.94
N LEU A 852 29.54 19.32 2.64
CA LEU A 852 30.71 20.09 3.05
C LEU A 852 30.33 21.09 4.15
N GLY A 853 31.05 21.05 5.28
CA GLY A 853 30.92 22.00 6.38
C GLY A 853 32.28 22.63 6.72
N LEU A 854 32.26 23.90 7.15
CA LEU A 854 33.47 24.60 7.59
C LEU A 854 33.64 24.49 9.11
N LEU A 855 34.75 23.91 9.57
CA LEU A 855 35.14 23.82 10.97
C LEU A 855 36.19 24.88 11.32
N LYS A 856 36.05 25.50 12.49
CA LYS A 856 37.03 26.46 13.02
C LYS A 856 37.92 25.73 14.03
N ALA A 857 39.21 25.58 13.72
CA ALA A 857 40.18 24.88 14.57
C ALA A 857 41.37 25.80 14.86
N GLY A 858 41.44 26.37 16.07
CA GLY A 858 42.50 27.30 16.48
C GLY A 858 42.69 28.46 15.50
N ASN A 859 43.92 28.62 14.98
CA ASN A 859 44.32 29.68 14.04
C ASN A 859 43.99 29.37 12.56
N GLY A 860 43.29 28.27 12.26
CA GLY A 860 43.01 27.80 10.89
C GLY A 860 41.54 27.44 10.61
N LYS A 861 41.23 27.24 9.33
CA LYS A 861 39.92 26.75 8.83
C LYS A 861 40.11 25.34 8.26
N LEU A 862 39.28 24.40 8.70
CA LEU A 862 39.23 23.03 8.18
C LEU A 862 37.89 22.80 7.49
N ILE A 863 37.85 21.86 6.54
CA ILE A 863 36.64 21.47 5.84
C ILE A 863 36.33 20.02 6.24
N LEU A 864 35.09 19.81 6.68
CA LEU A 864 34.52 18.51 6.94
C LEU A 864 33.67 18.10 5.73
N ALA A 865 34.07 17.02 5.06
CA ALA A 865 33.34 16.40 3.97
C ALA A 865 32.72 15.08 4.44
N LEU A 866 31.41 14.98 4.24
CA LEU A 866 30.61 13.79 4.55
C LEU A 866 30.13 13.21 3.22
N CYS A 867 30.72 12.09 2.83
CA CYS A 867 30.58 11.51 1.50
C CYS A 867 29.71 10.25 1.55
N ARG A 868 28.64 10.24 0.76
CA ARG A 868 27.69 9.13 0.65
C ARG A 868 27.74 8.53 -0.76
N ASP A 869 27.84 7.21 -0.85
CA ASP A 869 27.76 6.48 -2.12
C ASP A 869 26.31 6.50 -2.65
N ILE A 870 26.12 7.00 -3.88
CA ILE A 870 24.80 7.12 -4.53
C ILE A 870 24.65 6.17 -5.74
N THR A 871 25.49 5.14 -5.83
CA THR A 871 25.49 4.19 -6.96
C THR A 871 24.12 3.54 -7.18
N GLU A 872 23.49 3.02 -6.11
CA GLU A 872 22.18 2.35 -6.22
C GLU A 872 21.06 3.32 -6.59
N ARG A 873 21.11 4.56 -6.08
CA ARG A 873 20.18 5.63 -6.45
C ARG A 873 20.29 5.97 -7.94
N LYS A 874 21.51 6.19 -8.46
CA LYS A 874 21.73 6.51 -9.88
C LYS A 874 21.32 5.37 -10.82
N LYS A 875 21.51 4.10 -10.41
CA LYS A 875 21.02 2.94 -11.17
C LYS A 875 19.50 2.92 -11.25
N ALA A 876 18.81 3.18 -10.14
CA ALA A 876 17.35 3.23 -10.11
C ALA A 876 16.79 4.38 -10.97
N GLU A 877 17.39 5.57 -10.89
CA GLU A 877 17.01 6.72 -11.72
C GLU A 877 17.20 6.44 -13.22
N THR A 878 18.32 5.79 -13.59
CA THR A 878 18.61 5.44 -15.00
C THR A 878 17.65 4.37 -15.52
N ALA A 879 17.32 3.36 -14.69
CA ALA A 879 16.34 2.33 -15.05
C ALA A 879 14.95 2.93 -15.30
N LEU A 880 14.53 3.87 -14.44
CA LEU A 880 13.26 4.57 -14.60
C LEU A 880 13.20 5.42 -15.87
N LEU A 881 14.30 6.11 -16.22
CA LEU A 881 14.41 6.88 -17.45
C LEU A 881 14.32 5.98 -18.70
N LEU A 882 15.03 4.86 -18.72
CA LEU A 882 14.98 3.89 -19.82
C LEU A 882 13.58 3.28 -19.97
N GLU A 883 12.90 2.99 -18.86
CA GLU A 883 11.54 2.46 -18.88
C GLU A 883 10.53 3.50 -19.37
N ARG A 884 10.69 4.77 -18.98
CA ARG A 884 9.88 5.89 -19.47
C ARG A 884 10.07 6.12 -20.97
N GLU A 885 11.31 6.12 -21.44
CA GLU A 885 11.64 6.28 -22.87
C GLU A 885 11.07 5.11 -23.70
N LYS A 886 11.16 3.87 -23.18
CA LYS A 886 10.57 2.69 -23.80
C LYS A 886 9.05 2.77 -23.87
N SER A 887 8.40 3.22 -22.80
CA SER A 887 6.94 3.41 -22.76
C SER A 887 6.47 4.50 -23.72
N GLU A 888 7.21 5.61 -23.81
CA GLU A 888 6.89 6.71 -24.71
C GLU A 888 7.02 6.29 -26.18
N LYS A 889 8.10 5.60 -26.52
CA LYS A 889 8.31 5.05 -27.87
C LYS A 889 7.21 4.07 -28.27
N LEU A 890 6.75 3.21 -27.36
CA LEU A 890 5.67 2.25 -27.64
C LEU A 890 4.31 2.93 -27.86
N LEU A 891 4.02 4.01 -27.11
CA LEU A 891 2.78 4.76 -27.28
C LEU A 891 2.76 5.49 -28.64
N LEU A 892 3.89 6.10 -29.02
CA LEU A 892 4.04 6.82 -30.28
C LEU A 892 4.06 5.90 -31.52
N ASN A 893 4.32 4.60 -31.34
CA ASN A 893 4.17 3.61 -32.42
C ASN A 893 2.71 3.27 -32.74
N ILE A 894 1.76 3.63 -31.87
CA ILE A 894 0.33 3.28 -31.98
C ILE A 894 -0.51 4.52 -32.30
N LEU A 895 -0.11 5.68 -31.77
CA LEU A 895 -0.85 6.93 -31.89
C LEU A 895 0.06 8.06 -32.37
N PRO A 896 -0.46 8.98 -33.20
CA PRO A 896 0.25 10.19 -33.55
C PRO A 896 0.60 10.99 -32.29
N LYS A 897 1.77 11.63 -32.27
CA LYS A 897 2.28 12.36 -31.11
C LYS A 897 1.28 13.38 -30.51
N PRO A 898 0.59 14.23 -31.30
CA PRO A 898 -0.39 15.17 -30.76
C PRO A 898 -1.57 14.49 -30.03
N ILE A 899 -1.96 13.30 -30.48
CA ILE A 899 -3.05 12.52 -29.90
C ILE A 899 -2.59 11.79 -28.63
N ALA A 900 -1.36 11.25 -28.65
CA ALA A 900 -0.75 10.59 -27.50
C ALA A 900 -0.56 11.56 -26.31
N ASP A 901 -0.15 12.80 -26.58
CA ASP A 901 0.06 13.79 -25.53
C ASP A 901 -1.26 14.23 -24.88
N ARG A 902 -2.33 14.41 -25.66
CA ARG A 902 -3.67 14.71 -25.12
C ARG A 902 -4.27 13.59 -24.28
N LEU A 903 -4.04 12.32 -24.65
CA LEU A 903 -4.43 11.19 -23.79
C LEU A 903 -3.69 11.20 -22.44
N LYS A 904 -2.41 11.59 -22.42
CA LYS A 904 -1.62 11.72 -21.18
C LYS A 904 -2.15 12.85 -20.28
N GLU A 905 -2.69 13.91 -20.86
CA GLU A 905 -3.28 15.05 -20.15
C GLU A 905 -4.67 14.76 -19.56
N GLY A 906 -5.27 13.60 -19.87
CA GLY A 906 -6.51 13.12 -19.27
C GLY A 906 -7.76 13.27 -20.14
N ASP A 907 -7.61 13.59 -21.43
CA ASP A 907 -8.73 13.60 -22.37
C ASP A 907 -9.30 12.18 -22.54
N SER A 908 -10.53 11.97 -22.05
CA SER A 908 -11.20 10.66 -22.09
C SER A 908 -11.86 10.32 -23.44
N THR A 909 -12.06 11.31 -24.31
CA THR A 909 -12.63 11.14 -25.65
C THR A 909 -11.96 12.10 -26.63
N ILE A 910 -11.22 11.56 -27.59
CA ILE A 910 -10.59 12.35 -28.66
C ILE A 910 -11.33 12.05 -29.96
N ALA A 911 -12.12 13.03 -30.42
CA ALA A 911 -12.82 13.00 -31.69
C ALA A 911 -12.86 14.41 -32.29
N GLU A 912 -12.43 14.55 -33.53
CA GLU A 912 -12.31 15.82 -34.25
C GLU A 912 -12.84 15.70 -35.67
N GLY A 913 -13.51 16.74 -36.15
CA GLY A 913 -13.97 16.86 -37.52
C GLY A 913 -13.00 17.69 -38.36
N PHE A 914 -12.59 17.17 -39.51
CA PHE A 914 -11.76 17.85 -40.48
C PHE A 914 -12.59 18.13 -41.73
N THR A 915 -12.64 19.39 -42.18
CA THR A 915 -13.48 19.81 -43.30
C THR A 915 -12.95 19.34 -44.65
N GLU A 916 -11.63 19.21 -44.77
CA GLU A 916 -10.97 18.87 -46.03
C GLU A 916 -9.67 18.10 -45.76
N VAL A 917 -9.66 16.82 -46.15
CA VAL A 917 -8.50 15.93 -46.08
C VAL A 917 -8.45 15.10 -47.36
N THR A 918 -7.28 14.57 -47.72
CA THR A 918 -7.15 13.66 -48.88
C THR A 918 -6.77 12.27 -48.41
N VAL A 919 -7.62 11.29 -48.69
CA VAL A 919 -7.44 9.88 -48.31
C VAL A 919 -6.98 9.09 -49.52
N LEU A 920 -5.95 8.26 -49.33
CA LEU A 920 -5.45 7.31 -50.31
C LEU A 920 -5.62 5.87 -49.79
N PHE A 921 -6.14 5.01 -50.65
CA PHE A 921 -6.10 3.55 -50.49
C PHE A 921 -5.23 2.95 -51.58
N ALA A 922 -4.33 2.04 -51.21
CA ALA A 922 -3.56 1.23 -52.13
C ALA A 922 -3.72 -0.25 -51.81
N ASP A 923 -4.06 -1.08 -52.78
CA ASP A 923 -4.31 -2.53 -52.61
C ASP A 923 -3.42 -3.35 -53.54
N LEU A 924 -2.92 -4.50 -53.07
CA LEU A 924 -2.09 -5.40 -53.87
C LEU A 924 -2.95 -6.29 -54.77
N VAL A 925 -2.75 -6.16 -56.09
CA VAL A 925 -3.51 -6.92 -57.09
C VAL A 925 -3.15 -8.40 -57.03
N GLY A 926 -4.16 -9.26 -56.87
CA GLY A 926 -3.98 -10.72 -56.89
C GLY A 926 -3.37 -11.31 -55.61
N PHE A 927 -3.24 -10.53 -54.55
CA PHE A 927 -2.58 -10.96 -53.31
C PHE A 927 -3.25 -12.17 -52.65
N THR A 928 -4.59 -12.28 -52.69
CA THR A 928 -5.32 -13.46 -52.17
C THR A 928 -4.87 -14.77 -52.85
N GLU A 929 -4.61 -14.73 -54.16
CA GLU A 929 -4.12 -15.90 -54.89
C GLU A 929 -2.67 -16.23 -54.53
N LEU A 930 -1.86 -15.18 -54.34
CA LEU A 930 -0.46 -15.28 -53.93
C LEU A 930 -0.32 -15.82 -52.49
N ALA A 931 -1.21 -15.43 -51.58
CA ALA A 931 -1.29 -15.94 -50.22
C ALA A 931 -1.63 -17.44 -50.15
N GLY A 932 -2.40 -17.97 -51.11
CA GLY A 932 -2.70 -19.40 -51.22
C GLY A 932 -1.52 -20.25 -51.72
N ARG A 933 -0.48 -19.62 -52.28
CA ARG A 933 0.67 -20.30 -52.90
C ARG A 933 1.99 -20.10 -52.14
N ALA A 934 2.11 -19.05 -51.33
CA ALA A 934 3.32 -18.71 -50.59
C ALA A 934 3.35 -19.34 -49.19
N THR A 935 4.54 -19.52 -48.61
CA THR A 935 4.63 -19.89 -47.18
C THR A 935 4.25 -18.69 -46.31
N PRO A 936 3.68 -18.92 -45.10
CA PRO A 936 3.30 -17.85 -44.19
C PRO A 936 4.44 -16.86 -43.91
N GLU A 937 5.66 -17.35 -43.72
CA GLU A 937 6.83 -16.52 -43.44
C GLU A 937 7.17 -15.60 -44.62
N ARG A 938 7.07 -16.12 -45.84
CA ARG A 938 7.39 -15.37 -47.07
C ARG A 938 6.32 -14.35 -47.39
N LEU A 939 5.05 -14.69 -47.18
CA LEU A 939 3.91 -13.79 -47.35
C LEU A 939 4.02 -12.58 -46.41
N VAL A 940 4.29 -12.85 -45.12
CA VAL A 940 4.48 -11.80 -44.11
C VAL A 940 5.71 -10.94 -44.44
N TYR A 941 6.81 -11.55 -44.89
CA TYR A 941 7.99 -10.80 -45.33
C TYR A 941 7.68 -9.82 -46.47
N TRP A 942 6.98 -10.26 -47.52
CA TRP A 942 6.63 -9.39 -48.65
C TRP A 942 5.71 -8.24 -48.24
N LEU A 943 4.68 -8.52 -47.45
CA LEU A 943 3.80 -7.47 -46.91
C LEU A 943 4.59 -6.46 -46.07
N ASN A 944 5.45 -6.95 -45.17
CA ASN A 944 6.22 -6.10 -44.28
C ASN A 944 7.18 -5.20 -45.07
N GLU A 945 7.87 -5.71 -46.09
CA GLU A 945 8.78 -4.92 -46.93
C GLU A 945 8.04 -3.85 -47.75
N ILE A 946 6.93 -4.22 -48.40
CA ILE A 946 6.13 -3.27 -49.20
C ILE A 946 5.57 -2.17 -48.30
N PHE A 947 4.94 -2.54 -47.17
CA PHE A 947 4.38 -1.55 -46.26
C PHE A 947 5.45 -0.72 -45.56
N SER A 948 6.64 -1.27 -45.27
CA SER A 948 7.75 -0.47 -44.74
C SER A 948 8.22 0.60 -45.72
N ARG A 949 8.24 0.31 -47.02
CA ARG A 949 8.52 1.32 -48.06
C ARG A 949 7.44 2.39 -48.12
N PHE A 950 6.17 2.00 -47.98
CA PHE A 950 5.07 2.97 -47.92
C PHE A 950 5.09 3.82 -46.65
N ASP A 951 5.51 3.25 -45.51
CA ASP A 951 5.70 3.97 -44.26
C ASP A 951 6.79 5.05 -44.43
N LEU A 952 7.90 4.74 -45.09
CA LEU A 952 8.96 5.71 -45.42
C LEU A 952 8.46 6.83 -46.36
N LEU A 953 7.60 6.50 -47.33
CA LEU A 953 6.98 7.51 -48.20
C LEU A 953 6.00 8.39 -47.43
N ALA A 954 5.20 7.82 -46.53
CA ALA A 954 4.30 8.58 -45.67
C ALA A 954 5.10 9.58 -44.81
N GLU A 955 6.20 9.15 -44.19
CA GLU A 955 7.10 10.02 -43.43
C GLU A 955 7.74 11.10 -44.31
N LYS A 956 8.26 10.74 -45.50
CA LYS A 956 8.85 11.67 -46.48
C LYS A 956 7.90 12.81 -46.86
N TYR A 957 6.60 12.51 -46.98
CA TYR A 957 5.58 13.48 -47.40
C TYR A 957 4.78 14.08 -46.24
N GLY A 958 5.10 13.74 -44.99
CA GLY A 958 4.40 14.23 -43.80
C GLY A 958 2.95 13.76 -43.71
N LEU A 959 2.66 12.56 -44.20
CA LEU A 959 1.33 11.97 -44.26
C LEU A 959 1.14 10.98 -43.10
N GLU A 960 -0.10 10.85 -42.64
CA GLU A 960 -0.43 9.97 -41.51
C GLU A 960 -0.93 8.61 -42.01
N LYS A 961 -0.30 7.54 -41.55
CA LYS A 961 -0.76 6.18 -41.78
C LYS A 961 -1.89 5.86 -40.81
N ILE A 962 -3.04 5.44 -41.33
CA ILE A 962 -4.19 5.11 -40.48
C ILE A 962 -4.17 3.64 -40.11
N LYS A 963 -4.12 2.77 -41.12
CA LYS A 963 -4.12 1.32 -40.92
C LYS A 963 -3.77 0.58 -42.20
N THR A 964 -3.44 -0.69 -42.02
CA THR A 964 -3.52 -1.68 -43.09
C THR A 964 -4.81 -2.50 -42.93
N ILE A 965 -5.44 -2.88 -44.04
CA ILE A 965 -6.66 -3.69 -44.04
C ILE A 965 -6.38 -4.89 -44.93
N GLY A 966 -5.86 -5.97 -44.34
CA GLY A 966 -5.32 -7.09 -45.11
C GLY A 966 -4.10 -6.67 -45.91
N ASP A 967 -4.26 -6.68 -47.24
CA ASP A 967 -3.30 -6.29 -48.28
C ASP A 967 -3.44 -4.82 -48.74
N ALA A 968 -4.41 -4.09 -48.20
CA ALA A 968 -4.58 -2.68 -48.48
C ALA A 968 -3.86 -1.78 -47.45
N TYR A 969 -3.34 -0.65 -47.92
CA TYR A 969 -2.67 0.40 -47.18
C TYR A 969 -3.49 1.70 -47.23
N MET A 970 -3.82 2.25 -46.05
CA MET A 970 -4.60 3.49 -45.92
C MET A 970 -3.74 4.60 -45.30
N VAL A 971 -3.65 5.70 -46.02
CA VAL A 971 -2.89 6.90 -45.64
C VAL A 971 -3.69 8.15 -45.97
N VAL A 972 -3.42 9.23 -45.25
CA VAL A 972 -4.20 10.45 -45.37
C VAL A 972 -3.31 11.67 -45.15
N GLY A 973 -3.58 12.71 -45.93
CA GLY A 973 -2.99 14.04 -45.76
C GLY A 973 -3.99 15.00 -45.14
N GLY A 974 -3.51 15.90 -44.29
CA GLY A 974 -4.32 16.94 -43.65
C GLY A 974 -4.79 16.62 -42.23
N LEU A 975 -4.26 15.55 -41.62
CA LEU A 975 -4.44 15.22 -40.21
C LEU A 975 -3.27 14.34 -39.69
N PRO A 976 -3.05 14.22 -38.35
CA PRO A 976 -3.87 14.79 -37.25
C PRO A 976 -3.82 16.33 -37.20
N GLU A 977 -2.85 16.95 -37.86
CA GLU A 977 -2.77 18.40 -38.02
C GLU A 977 -3.17 18.82 -39.45
N PRO A 978 -3.95 19.91 -39.61
CA PRO A 978 -4.31 20.43 -40.93
C PRO A 978 -3.09 20.80 -41.78
N MET A 979 -3.09 20.37 -43.04
CA MET A 979 -2.01 20.62 -43.99
C MET A 979 -2.59 21.24 -45.27
N ALA A 980 -2.07 22.39 -45.72
CA ALA A 980 -2.60 23.09 -46.90
C ALA A 980 -2.32 22.36 -48.23
N ASN A 981 -1.23 21.60 -48.31
CA ASN A 981 -0.82 20.84 -49.50
C ASN A 981 -1.18 19.34 -49.41
N HIS A 982 -2.16 18.97 -48.59
CA HIS A 982 -2.55 17.57 -48.32
C HIS A 982 -2.79 16.74 -49.60
N ALA A 983 -3.51 17.29 -50.58
CA ALA A 983 -3.80 16.60 -51.84
C ALA A 983 -2.54 16.42 -52.71
N GLU A 984 -1.64 17.41 -52.71
CA GLU A 984 -0.39 17.35 -53.48
C GLU A 984 0.58 16.33 -52.89
N ALA A 985 0.70 16.29 -51.56
CA ALA A 985 1.54 15.32 -50.86
C ALA A 985 1.06 13.88 -51.11
N ILE A 986 -0.26 13.64 -51.05
CA ILE A 986 -0.85 12.33 -51.37
C ILE A 986 -0.62 11.94 -52.84
N ALA A 987 -0.75 12.87 -53.78
CA ALA A 987 -0.51 12.60 -55.20
C ALA A 987 0.95 12.25 -55.50
N LEU A 988 1.91 12.92 -54.84
CA LEU A 988 3.33 12.58 -54.95
C LEU A 988 3.64 11.22 -54.34
N MET A 989 3.10 10.93 -53.15
CA MET A 989 3.23 9.60 -52.54
C MET A 989 2.67 8.51 -53.46
N ALA A 990 1.52 8.71 -54.07
CA ALA A 990 0.90 7.74 -54.97
C ALA A 990 1.78 7.38 -56.18
N ILE A 991 2.48 8.37 -56.75
CA ILE A 991 3.42 8.16 -57.86
C ILE A 991 4.64 7.37 -57.38
N ASP A 992 5.26 7.78 -56.27
CA ASP A 992 6.42 7.09 -55.70
C ASP A 992 6.07 5.65 -55.25
N MET A 993 4.84 5.40 -54.79
CA MET A 993 4.37 4.05 -54.43
C MET A 993 4.37 3.10 -55.62
N LEU A 994 3.99 3.56 -56.81
CA LEU A 994 4.06 2.75 -58.04
C LEU A 994 5.51 2.41 -58.39
N GLU A 995 6.42 3.36 -58.24
CA GLU A 995 7.85 3.15 -58.50
C GLU A 995 8.48 2.15 -57.50
N GLU A 996 8.19 2.29 -56.20
CA GLU A 996 8.68 1.38 -55.17
C GLU A 996 8.17 -0.05 -55.34
N VAL A 997 6.88 -0.23 -55.70
CA VAL A 997 6.32 -1.56 -55.99
C VAL A 997 6.97 -2.16 -57.24
N SER A 998 7.19 -1.37 -58.29
CA SER A 998 7.90 -1.84 -59.49
C SER A 998 9.33 -2.29 -59.15
N HIS A 999 10.06 -1.50 -58.36
CA HIS A 999 11.41 -1.87 -57.93
C HIS A 999 11.39 -3.15 -57.09
N PHE A 1000 10.44 -3.29 -56.17
CA PHE A 1000 10.33 -4.48 -55.33
C PHE A 1000 9.94 -5.73 -56.13
N ALA A 1001 9.04 -5.59 -57.10
CA ALA A 1001 8.65 -6.64 -58.04
C ALA A 1001 9.88 -7.20 -58.78
N ASP A 1002 10.73 -6.32 -59.31
CA ASP A 1002 11.96 -6.69 -60.00
C ASP A 1002 12.96 -7.41 -59.07
N GLN A 1003 13.13 -6.92 -57.85
CA GLN A 1003 14.03 -7.53 -56.85
C GLN A 1003 13.59 -8.94 -56.45
N GLN A 1004 12.29 -9.14 -56.26
CA GLN A 1004 11.73 -10.42 -55.83
C GLN A 1004 11.44 -11.37 -57.00
N LYS A 1005 11.60 -10.91 -58.26
CA LYS A 1005 11.21 -11.63 -59.49
C LYS A 1005 9.76 -12.10 -59.44
N GLN A 1006 8.89 -11.26 -58.91
CA GLN A 1006 7.47 -11.54 -58.72
C GLN A 1006 6.67 -10.40 -59.32
N ASP A 1007 5.57 -10.72 -60.00
CA ASP A 1007 4.68 -9.71 -60.58
C ASP A 1007 3.81 -9.10 -59.46
N PHE A 1008 4.28 -8.00 -58.87
CA PHE A 1008 3.50 -7.20 -57.92
C PHE A 1008 2.97 -5.96 -58.62
N ASN A 1009 1.68 -5.70 -58.43
CA ASN A 1009 1.03 -4.50 -58.91
C ASN A 1009 0.05 -3.99 -57.86
N ILE A 1010 -0.22 -2.69 -57.85
CA ILE A 1010 -1.16 -2.07 -56.92
C ILE A 1010 -2.27 -1.31 -57.66
N ARG A 1011 -3.44 -1.24 -57.05
CA ARG A 1011 -4.48 -0.27 -57.40
C ARG A 1011 -4.42 0.86 -56.39
N ILE A 1012 -4.50 2.11 -56.86
CA ILE A 1012 -4.54 3.28 -55.98
C ILE A 1012 -5.82 4.08 -56.23
N GLY A 1013 -6.55 4.38 -55.16
CA GLY A 1013 -7.73 5.24 -55.16
C GLY A 1013 -7.59 6.42 -54.21
N ILE A 1014 -7.88 7.63 -54.70
CA ILE A 1014 -7.74 8.87 -53.94
C ILE A 1014 -9.04 9.65 -53.96
N ASN A 1015 -9.45 10.16 -52.80
CA ASN A 1015 -10.57 11.09 -52.69
C ASN A 1015 -10.28 12.19 -51.66
N THR A 1016 -10.83 13.38 -51.89
CA THR A 1016 -10.70 14.54 -51.02
C THR A 1016 -12.07 14.96 -50.49
N GLY A 1017 -12.16 15.29 -49.20
CA GLY A 1017 -13.42 15.70 -48.56
C GLY A 1017 -13.36 15.67 -47.04
N PRO A 1018 -14.50 15.88 -46.36
CA PRO A 1018 -14.57 15.94 -44.90
C PRO A 1018 -14.49 14.54 -44.25
N VAL A 1019 -13.91 14.47 -43.05
CA VAL A 1019 -13.87 13.25 -42.21
C VAL A 1019 -13.99 13.59 -40.72
N VAL A 1020 -14.33 12.58 -39.91
CA VAL A 1020 -14.16 12.59 -38.46
C VAL A 1020 -13.03 11.65 -38.12
N ALA A 1021 -12.05 12.11 -37.33
CA ALA A 1021 -10.95 11.28 -36.83
C ALA A 1021 -11.00 11.19 -35.30
N GLY A 1022 -10.56 10.08 -34.73
CA GLY A 1022 -10.61 9.89 -33.28
C GLY A 1022 -10.01 8.59 -32.79
N VAL A 1023 -9.85 8.48 -31.47
CA VAL A 1023 -9.27 7.30 -30.82
C VAL A 1023 -10.38 6.39 -30.28
N ILE A 1024 -10.32 5.10 -30.61
CA ILE A 1024 -11.24 4.08 -30.09
C ILE A 1024 -10.50 2.99 -29.32
N GLY A 1025 -11.18 2.36 -28.37
CA GLY A 1025 -10.72 1.16 -27.69
C GLY A 1025 -10.31 1.40 -26.23
N ARG A 1026 -10.53 0.38 -25.37
CA ARG A 1026 -10.16 0.42 -23.94
C ARG A 1026 -8.84 -0.26 -23.60
N LYS A 1027 -8.34 -1.13 -24.50
CA LYS A 1027 -7.12 -1.93 -24.31
C LYS A 1027 -6.15 -1.84 -25.49
N LYS A 1028 -6.67 -1.62 -26.70
CA LYS A 1028 -5.91 -1.36 -27.93
C LYS A 1028 -6.44 -0.05 -28.47
N PHE A 1029 -5.77 1.05 -28.15
CA PHE A 1029 -6.13 2.35 -28.71
C PHE A 1029 -5.82 2.34 -30.21
N ILE A 1030 -6.78 2.78 -31.03
CA ILE A 1030 -6.63 2.91 -32.48
C ILE A 1030 -7.10 4.30 -32.85
N TYR A 1031 -6.23 5.09 -33.49
CA TYR A 1031 -6.62 6.33 -34.14
C TYR A 1031 -7.15 5.99 -35.54
N ASP A 1032 -8.39 6.35 -35.84
CA ASP A 1032 -9.07 5.95 -37.07
C ASP A 1032 -9.93 7.09 -37.65
N LEU A 1033 -10.34 6.94 -38.91
CA LEU A 1033 -11.14 7.91 -39.66
C LEU A 1033 -12.49 7.33 -40.09
N TRP A 1034 -13.52 8.17 -40.02
CA TRP A 1034 -14.87 7.87 -40.48
C TRP A 1034 -15.43 8.98 -41.36
N GLY A 1035 -16.16 8.61 -42.40
CA GLY A 1035 -16.84 9.55 -43.28
C GLY A 1035 -17.02 9.02 -44.68
N ASP A 1036 -17.86 9.69 -45.47
CA ASP A 1036 -18.07 9.36 -46.87
C ASP A 1036 -16.78 9.46 -47.69
N THR A 1037 -15.88 10.36 -47.33
CA THR A 1037 -14.59 10.55 -48.00
C THR A 1037 -13.74 9.27 -48.00
N VAL A 1038 -13.69 8.57 -46.86
CA VAL A 1038 -12.96 7.31 -46.68
C VAL A 1038 -13.61 6.21 -47.53
N ASN A 1039 -14.94 6.11 -47.50
CA ASN A 1039 -15.68 5.13 -48.29
C ASN A 1039 -15.50 5.34 -49.79
N ILE A 1040 -15.51 6.59 -50.26
CA ILE A 1040 -15.30 6.92 -51.68
C ILE A 1040 -13.86 6.60 -52.09
N ALA A 1041 -12.85 6.95 -51.30
CA ALA A 1041 -11.45 6.62 -51.59
C ALA A 1041 -11.23 5.10 -51.72
N SER A 1042 -11.76 4.31 -50.78
CA SER A 1042 -11.72 2.84 -50.85
C SER A 1042 -12.43 2.31 -52.09
N ARG A 1043 -13.55 2.93 -52.51
CA ARG A 1043 -14.26 2.52 -53.73
C ARG A 1043 -13.49 2.90 -55.00
N MET A 1044 -12.81 4.06 -55.01
CA MET A 1044 -11.94 4.46 -56.10
C MET A 1044 -10.80 3.47 -56.30
N GLU A 1045 -10.25 2.92 -55.22
CA GLU A 1045 -9.24 1.85 -55.28
C GLU A 1045 -9.86 0.57 -55.83
N SER A 1046 -10.96 0.08 -55.22
CA SER A 1046 -11.52 -1.24 -55.57
C SER A 1046 -12.03 -1.35 -57.00
N GLN A 1047 -12.40 -0.22 -57.61
CA GLN A 1047 -12.79 -0.11 -59.02
C GLN A 1047 -11.65 0.44 -59.90
N GLY A 1048 -10.48 0.66 -59.32
CA GLY A 1048 -9.28 1.19 -59.97
C GLY A 1048 -8.66 0.20 -60.95
N ILE A 1049 -7.81 0.74 -61.83
CA ILE A 1049 -7.09 -0.05 -62.82
C ILE A 1049 -5.71 -0.38 -62.24
N PRO A 1050 -5.27 -1.65 -62.24
CA PRO A 1050 -3.93 -2.04 -61.79
C PRO A 1050 -2.83 -1.19 -62.43
N GLY A 1051 -1.92 -0.67 -61.61
CA GLY A 1051 -0.78 0.14 -62.04
C GLY A 1051 -1.11 1.60 -62.35
N LEU A 1052 -2.36 2.03 -62.15
CA LEU A 1052 -2.78 3.42 -62.38
C LEU A 1052 -3.36 4.02 -61.09
N ILE A 1053 -3.23 5.34 -60.97
CA ILE A 1053 -3.74 6.10 -59.84
C ILE A 1053 -5.07 6.73 -60.24
N GLN A 1054 -6.13 6.38 -59.54
CA GLN A 1054 -7.46 6.89 -59.81
C GLN A 1054 -7.90 7.90 -58.76
N VAL A 1055 -8.46 9.01 -59.22
CA VAL A 1055 -8.94 10.08 -58.37
C VAL A 1055 -10.37 10.48 -58.71
N THR A 1056 -11.07 11.02 -57.72
CA THR A 1056 -12.37 11.67 -57.91
C THR A 1056 -12.27 13.03 -58.59
N GLU A 1057 -13.39 13.55 -59.11
CA GLU A 1057 -13.46 14.89 -59.69
C GLU A 1057 -13.02 15.98 -58.70
N GLU A 1058 -13.42 15.87 -57.43
CA GLU A 1058 -13.04 16.83 -56.38
C GLU A 1058 -11.52 16.90 -56.21
N THR A 1059 -10.86 15.74 -56.18
CA THR A 1059 -9.39 15.66 -56.08
C THR A 1059 -8.72 16.18 -57.35
N TYR A 1060 -9.28 15.89 -58.52
CA TYR A 1060 -8.80 16.41 -59.81
C TYR A 1060 -8.83 17.94 -59.85
N GLN A 1061 -9.93 18.57 -59.43
CA GLN A 1061 -10.07 20.03 -59.45
C GLN A 1061 -8.97 20.73 -58.64
N ILE A 1062 -8.55 20.13 -57.52
CA ILE A 1062 -7.47 20.64 -56.66
C ILE A 1062 -6.09 20.49 -57.36
N LEU A 1063 -5.87 19.38 -58.06
CA LEU A 1063 -4.56 18.99 -58.57
C LEU A 1063 -4.30 19.32 -60.04
N GLN A 1064 -5.33 19.60 -60.84
CA GLN A 1064 -5.25 19.75 -62.30
C GLN A 1064 -4.22 20.77 -62.78
N HIS A 1065 -3.87 21.77 -61.97
CA HIS A 1065 -2.88 22.79 -62.33
C HIS A 1065 -1.44 22.31 -62.16
N LYS A 1066 -1.18 21.31 -61.30
CA LYS A 1066 0.16 20.82 -60.95
C LYS A 1066 0.47 19.43 -61.49
N PHE A 1067 -0.56 18.66 -61.85
CA PHE A 1067 -0.41 17.27 -62.29
C PHE A 1067 -1.12 17.02 -63.63
N LEU A 1068 -0.69 15.97 -64.33
CA LEU A 1068 -1.25 15.49 -65.58
C LEU A 1068 -2.32 14.44 -65.30
N PHE A 1069 -3.49 14.60 -65.92
CA PHE A 1069 -4.62 13.70 -65.78
C PHE A 1069 -5.19 13.30 -67.13
N VAL A 1070 -5.73 12.09 -67.20
CA VAL A 1070 -6.59 11.63 -68.30
C VAL A 1070 -7.98 11.31 -67.74
N GLU A 1071 -9.02 11.74 -68.45
CA GLU A 1071 -10.40 11.43 -68.08
C GLU A 1071 -10.66 9.92 -68.20
N ARG A 1072 -11.15 9.30 -67.13
CA ARG A 1072 -11.57 7.89 -67.12
C ARG A 1072 -13.02 7.73 -67.63
N GLY A 1073 -13.85 8.74 -67.39
CA GLY A 1073 -15.29 8.73 -67.62
C GLY A 1073 -16.08 8.34 -66.37
N LEU A 1074 -17.40 8.15 -66.55
CA LEU A 1074 -18.33 7.81 -65.48
C LEU A 1074 -18.16 6.36 -65.01
N ILE A 1075 -17.92 6.17 -63.73
CA ILE A 1075 -17.82 4.85 -63.07
C ILE A 1075 -18.93 4.70 -62.03
N ASN A 1076 -19.53 3.50 -61.94
CA ASN A 1076 -20.60 3.24 -61.00
C ASN A 1076 -20.05 2.87 -59.62
N ILE A 1077 -20.25 3.73 -58.63
CA ILE A 1077 -19.82 3.53 -57.25
C ILE A 1077 -21.01 3.06 -56.42
N LYS A 1078 -20.88 1.87 -55.82
CA LYS A 1078 -21.93 1.26 -54.99
C LYS A 1078 -22.35 2.20 -53.86
N GLY A 1079 -23.61 2.63 -53.88
CA GLY A 1079 -24.21 3.53 -52.88
C GLY A 1079 -24.09 5.04 -53.19
N LYS A 1080 -23.36 5.43 -54.25
CA LYS A 1080 -23.21 6.82 -54.71
C LYS A 1080 -23.69 7.05 -56.15
N GLY A 1081 -23.80 6.00 -56.96
CA GLY A 1081 -24.21 6.10 -58.37
C GLY A 1081 -23.02 6.35 -59.30
N TYR A 1082 -23.28 6.91 -60.48
CA TYR A 1082 -22.21 7.22 -61.45
C TYR A 1082 -21.44 8.46 -61.00
N MET A 1083 -20.12 8.33 -60.86
CA MET A 1083 -19.20 9.41 -60.52
C MET A 1083 -18.16 9.59 -61.63
N MET A 1084 -17.78 10.83 -61.92
CA MET A 1084 -16.68 11.11 -62.85
C MET A 1084 -15.35 10.78 -62.16
N ALA A 1085 -14.46 10.10 -62.89
CA ALA A 1085 -13.13 9.73 -62.39
C ALA A 1085 -12.03 10.16 -63.37
N TYR A 1086 -10.85 10.40 -62.81
CA TYR A 1086 -9.65 10.79 -63.56
C TYR A 1086 -8.49 9.87 -63.18
N LEU A 1087 -7.56 9.69 -64.12
CA LEU A 1087 -6.33 8.93 -63.92
C LEU A 1087 -5.16 9.89 -63.83
N LEU A 1088 -4.48 9.91 -62.69
CA LEU A 1088 -3.26 10.69 -62.48
C LEU A 1088 -2.09 10.01 -63.20
N GLN A 1089 -1.42 10.72 -64.10
CA GLN A 1089 -0.31 10.19 -64.90
C GLN A 1089 1.07 10.61 -64.41
N GLY A 1090 1.18 11.75 -63.71
CA GLY A 1090 2.45 12.29 -63.27
C GLY A 1090 2.39 13.77 -62.95
N LYS A 1091 3.52 14.33 -62.52
CA LYS A 1091 3.66 15.77 -62.25
C LYS A 1091 3.83 16.53 -63.57
N LYS A 1092 3.26 17.73 -63.67
CA LYS A 1092 3.55 18.65 -64.78
C LYS A 1092 4.98 19.15 -64.63
N GLU A 1093 5.80 19.02 -65.68
CA GLU A 1093 7.09 19.69 -65.73
C GLU A 1093 6.84 21.21 -65.80
N LEU A 1094 7.38 21.95 -64.83
CA LEU A 1094 7.43 23.41 -64.88
C LEU A 1094 8.48 23.80 -65.92
N TYR A 1095 8.06 24.37 -67.04
CA TYR A 1095 8.92 25.15 -67.93
C TYR A 1095 8.93 26.62 -67.51
#